data_AF-A0A653HQQ7-F1
#
_entry.id   AF-A0A653HQQ7-F1
#
_cell.length_a   1.000
_cell.length_b   1.000
_cell.length_c   1.000
_cell.angle_alpha   90.00
_cell.angle_beta   90.00
_cell.angle_gamma   90.00
#
_symmetry.space_group_name_H-M   'P 1'
#
loop_
_entity.id
_entity.type
_entity.pdbx_description
1 polymer ?
#
loop_
_entity_poly.entity_id
_entity_poly.type
_entity_poly.pdbx_seq_one_letter_code
_entity_poly.pdbx_strand_id
1 'polypeptide(L)'
;MPIKNKYATLKIGIECNYNDIDEHTINTIDPDFLVSSLCKNKNNASTNNDNGNTNNTNTCNDKSTSNSSSKNQNDSHLNPIKHLSNFTNSSTYEVEPLFGNEIEDTNKMKGKIYGSISEWINPDNDNEQFREYCMDALNKEIQWGGYISVPKLIINSPAHDMCANYARCINSYIYDYNSVPMIVKIPIAKKIEQVKSGKDNQNIPSTADHDAETDSTTPTTTAATTSTNDNNTRHTNAYNNNQNKRNKKNCVIINGWNIWNNFVSYCDFNIANLSVGLELVNTKDVDISNIHLEVWKSEPVKLIIIPLYAFIIDSKSQYPVLPQKIRNLLVFFFRQNIEVVLTDKKKKSIYDCCHNAISKNLEPEWVKNDELANLKNKHKSSNRSYSDNSNGNKKQSDFDMYFIKCCIYYIKRLFMSIENFDNDFLHDYEYWDYLQLPMQPLKDNLTSQVYEIFEKDKKKYEQYEKAINMYFEDELRRRERDKIECGKKDDFSIECDRTKTETFDNKNDYTSSYNQEFVIFVVGAGRGPLVDCTINALEKNKIKKYEIYAIEKNDNVIVILKNRALKARWKNVKVVNSDMRQLKIKKKADLIVSELLGSFGDNELFPECLDGVQHYLKKNGISIPKNCVSYLEPISCSGIH
;
A
#
# COMPACT_ATOMS: atom_id res chain seq x y z
N MET A 1 -14.44 -13.10 16.67
CA MET A 1 -14.42 -11.65 16.99
C MET A 1 -13.16 -11.02 16.41
N PRO A 2 -13.26 -9.86 15.73
CA PRO A 2 -12.13 -9.22 15.08
C PRO A 2 -11.01 -8.92 16.07
N ILE A 3 -9.78 -9.18 15.67
CA ILE A 3 -8.62 -8.87 16.50
C ILE A 3 -8.20 -7.45 16.23
N LYS A 4 -7.96 -6.70 17.29
CA LYS A 4 -7.51 -5.32 17.22
C LYS A 4 -6.16 -5.22 17.88
N ASN A 5 -5.30 -4.46 17.24
CA ASN A 5 -4.03 -4.03 17.78
C ASN A 5 -4.04 -2.48 17.79
N LYS A 6 -2.97 -1.84 18.24
CA LYS A 6 -2.87 -0.37 18.32
C LYS A 6 -3.07 0.34 16.96
N TYR A 7 -2.80 -0.32 15.83
CA TYR A 7 -2.73 0.29 14.49
C TYR A 7 -3.93 -0.06 13.61
N ALA A 8 -4.54 -1.23 13.79
CA ALA A 8 -5.53 -1.74 12.86
C ALA A 8 -6.49 -2.76 13.50
N THR A 9 -7.53 -3.09 12.76
CA THR A 9 -8.43 -4.22 13.01
C THR A 9 -8.23 -5.28 11.92
N LEU A 10 -8.07 -6.53 12.32
CA LEU A 10 -8.04 -7.70 11.43
C LEU A 10 -9.34 -8.50 11.59
N LYS A 11 -10.02 -8.74 10.47
CA LYS A 11 -11.10 -9.73 10.37
C LYS A 11 -10.64 -10.94 9.57
N ILE A 12 -10.97 -12.13 10.06
CA ILE A 12 -10.67 -13.39 9.37
C ILE A 12 -11.95 -14.13 9.08
N GLY A 13 -12.20 -14.41 7.81
CA GLY A 13 -13.32 -15.22 7.33
C GLY A 13 -12.88 -16.54 6.72
N ILE A 14 -13.86 -17.37 6.42
CA ILE A 14 -13.68 -18.62 5.68
C ILE A 14 -14.64 -18.65 4.49
N GLU A 15 -14.18 -19.25 3.39
CA GLU A 15 -15.04 -19.53 2.25
C GLU A 15 -15.62 -20.94 2.36
N CYS A 16 -16.94 -21.05 2.30
CA CYS A 16 -17.66 -22.32 2.40
C CYS A 16 -18.98 -22.26 1.63
N ASN A 17 -19.47 -23.41 1.16
CA ASN A 17 -20.87 -23.52 0.74
C ASN A 17 -21.72 -23.62 2.00
N TYR A 18 -22.61 -22.65 2.23
CA TYR A 18 -23.38 -22.54 3.48
C TYR A 18 -24.19 -23.81 3.79
N ASN A 19 -24.73 -24.47 2.76
CA ASN A 19 -25.54 -25.68 2.95
C ASN A 19 -24.69 -26.95 3.20
N ASP A 20 -23.39 -26.91 2.92
CA ASP A 20 -22.50 -28.07 3.03
C ASP A 20 -21.70 -28.08 4.35
N ILE A 21 -21.74 -26.99 5.13
CA ILE A 21 -20.98 -26.86 6.39
C ILE A 21 -21.93 -26.95 7.58
N ASP A 22 -21.56 -27.77 8.58
CA ASP A 22 -22.37 -27.88 9.79
C ASP A 22 -22.16 -26.68 10.73
N GLU A 23 -23.22 -26.33 11.46
CA GLU A 23 -23.20 -25.22 12.43
C GLU A 23 -22.13 -25.43 13.50
N HIS A 24 -21.83 -26.70 13.83
CA HIS A 24 -20.75 -27.07 14.74
C HIS A 24 -19.37 -26.63 14.22
N THR A 25 -19.04 -26.83 12.94
CA THR A 25 -17.76 -26.39 12.36
C THR A 25 -17.65 -24.87 12.35
N ILE A 26 -18.72 -24.16 11.95
CA ILE A 26 -18.74 -22.68 11.98
C ILE A 26 -18.48 -22.18 13.40
N ASN A 27 -19.21 -22.71 14.40
CA ASN A 27 -19.05 -22.32 15.80
C ASN A 27 -17.67 -22.69 16.37
N THR A 28 -17.07 -23.77 15.87
CA THR A 28 -15.77 -24.27 16.33
C THR A 28 -14.60 -23.47 15.75
N ILE A 29 -14.74 -22.94 14.53
CA ILE A 29 -13.75 -22.05 13.89
C ILE A 29 -13.94 -20.60 14.36
N ASP A 30 -15.19 -20.18 14.62
CA ASP A 30 -15.61 -18.82 14.97
C ASP A 30 -15.05 -17.76 14.00
N PRO A 31 -15.35 -17.84 12.69
CA PRO A 31 -14.91 -16.84 11.72
C PRO A 31 -15.67 -15.52 11.92
N ASP A 32 -15.03 -14.40 11.61
CA ASP A 32 -15.65 -13.08 11.70
C ASP A 32 -16.70 -12.85 10.61
N PHE A 33 -16.51 -13.47 9.45
CA PHE A 33 -17.43 -13.47 8.31
C PHE A 33 -17.29 -14.77 7.49
N LEU A 34 -18.29 -15.06 6.67
CA LEU A 34 -18.31 -16.18 5.72
C LEU A 34 -18.36 -15.64 4.29
N VAL A 35 -17.67 -16.30 3.37
CA VAL A 35 -17.85 -16.10 1.93
C VAL A 35 -18.60 -17.29 1.37
N SER A 36 -19.73 -17.05 0.69
CA SER A 36 -20.54 -18.13 0.12
C SER A 36 -21.25 -17.72 -1.17
N SER A 37 -21.51 -18.70 -2.03
CA SER A 37 -22.37 -18.52 -3.20
C SER A 37 -23.78 -18.13 -2.73
N LEU A 38 -24.39 -17.17 -3.40
CA LEU A 38 -25.78 -16.78 -3.09
C LEU A 38 -26.81 -17.63 -3.85
N CYS A 39 -26.37 -18.41 -4.82
CA CYS A 39 -27.19 -19.25 -5.69
C CYS A 39 -26.78 -20.72 -5.59
N LYS A 40 -27.75 -21.63 -5.78
CA LYS A 40 -27.50 -23.07 -5.80
C LYS A 40 -26.76 -23.48 -7.08
N ASN A 41 -25.71 -24.29 -6.90
CA ASN A 41 -25.09 -24.97 -8.03
C ASN A 41 -25.98 -26.16 -8.44
N LYS A 42 -26.65 -26.05 -9.60
CA LYS A 42 -27.54 -27.10 -10.17
C LYS A 42 -26.90 -28.49 -10.38
N ASN A 43 -25.60 -28.64 -10.14
CA ASN A 43 -24.83 -29.84 -10.49
C ASN A 43 -24.33 -30.71 -9.31
N ASN A 44 -24.76 -30.46 -8.06
CA ASN A 44 -24.41 -31.32 -6.92
C ASN A 44 -25.50 -32.32 -6.49
N ALA A 45 -26.63 -32.39 -7.19
CA ALA A 45 -27.70 -33.35 -6.88
C ALA A 45 -27.61 -34.60 -7.77
N SER A 46 -26.68 -35.53 -7.49
CA SER A 46 -26.86 -36.96 -7.81
C SER A 46 -25.78 -37.85 -7.18
N THR A 47 -25.89 -38.15 -5.89
CA THR A 47 -25.52 -39.46 -5.33
C THR A 47 -26.39 -39.74 -4.11
N ASN A 48 -27.70 -39.88 -4.31
CA ASN A 48 -28.52 -40.66 -3.39
C ASN A 48 -29.19 -41.76 -4.22
N ASN A 49 -28.85 -42.99 -3.87
CA ASN A 49 -29.51 -44.19 -4.34
C ASN A 49 -30.94 -44.18 -3.82
N ASP A 50 -31.90 -43.82 -4.68
CA ASP A 50 -33.28 -44.24 -4.49
C ASP A 50 -33.54 -45.44 -5.40
N ASN A 51 -33.49 -46.62 -4.79
CA ASN A 51 -34.04 -47.86 -5.31
C ASN A 51 -35.57 -47.71 -5.40
N GLY A 52 -36.05 -47.16 -6.51
CA GLY A 52 -37.45 -47.12 -6.91
C GLY A 52 -37.72 -48.12 -8.02
N ASN A 53 -38.09 -49.33 -7.63
CA ASN A 53 -38.47 -50.45 -8.48
C ASN A 53 -39.72 -50.10 -9.33
N THR A 54 -39.60 -49.97 -10.65
CA THR A 54 -40.72 -50.26 -11.59
C THR A 54 -40.20 -50.79 -12.93
N ASN A 55 -40.65 -51.99 -13.26
CA ASN A 55 -40.50 -52.66 -14.54
C ASN A 55 -41.18 -51.84 -15.67
N ASN A 56 -40.51 -51.69 -16.81
CA ASN A 56 -41.11 -52.14 -18.07
C ASN A 56 -40.10 -52.17 -19.23
N THR A 57 -40.05 -53.36 -19.81
CA THR A 57 -39.65 -53.79 -21.15
C THR A 57 -39.58 -52.70 -22.23
N ASN A 58 -38.46 -52.64 -22.95
CA ASN A 58 -38.47 -52.98 -24.37
C ASN A 58 -37.06 -53.22 -24.94
N THR A 59 -36.98 -54.34 -25.63
CA THR A 59 -35.90 -54.90 -26.43
C THR A 59 -35.60 -54.07 -27.67
N CYS A 60 -34.32 -53.96 -28.06
CA CYS A 60 -33.85 -54.45 -29.36
C CYS A 60 -32.31 -54.41 -29.46
N ASN A 61 -31.78 -55.56 -29.85
CA ASN A 61 -30.39 -55.79 -30.26
C ASN A 61 -30.08 -55.01 -31.55
N ASP A 62 -28.86 -54.49 -31.69
CA ASP A 62 -27.97 -55.02 -32.73
C ASP A 62 -26.50 -54.62 -32.59
N LYS A 63 -25.70 -55.48 -33.22
CA LYS A 63 -24.29 -55.80 -32.99
C LYS A 63 -23.28 -54.78 -33.54
N SER A 64 -22.23 -54.59 -32.73
CA SER A 64 -20.79 -54.47 -33.07
C SER A 64 -20.37 -54.11 -34.50
N THR A 65 -19.58 -53.03 -34.64
CA THR A 65 -18.19 -53.17 -35.11
C THR A 65 -17.31 -52.06 -34.52
N SER A 66 -16.13 -52.49 -34.06
CA SER A 66 -15.05 -51.76 -33.41
C SER A 66 -14.36 -50.76 -34.33
N ASN A 67 -13.95 -49.61 -33.78
CA ASN A 67 -12.55 -49.19 -33.90
C ASN A 67 -12.11 -48.25 -32.77
N SER A 68 -10.90 -48.56 -32.31
CA SER A 68 -10.17 -48.02 -31.17
C SER A 68 -9.45 -46.70 -31.46
N SER A 69 -8.97 -46.08 -30.36
CA SER A 69 -8.04 -44.94 -30.24
C SER A 69 -8.69 -43.56 -30.32
N SER A 70 -8.48 -42.61 -29.40
CA SER A 70 -7.45 -42.42 -28.38
C SER A 70 -7.98 -41.47 -27.30
N LYS A 71 -7.89 -41.87 -26.03
CA LYS A 71 -8.16 -41.00 -24.87
C LYS A 71 -7.01 -40.00 -24.70
N ASN A 72 -7.27 -38.73 -24.97
CA ASN A 72 -6.46 -37.63 -24.44
C ASN A 72 -7.20 -37.00 -23.26
N GLN A 73 -6.85 -37.46 -22.06
CA GLN A 73 -7.10 -36.73 -20.82
C GLN A 73 -5.92 -35.78 -20.61
N ASN A 74 -6.19 -34.48 -20.51
CA ASN A 74 -5.57 -33.51 -19.59
C ASN A 74 -5.67 -32.10 -20.17
N ASP A 75 -6.74 -31.39 -19.78
CA ASP A 75 -6.72 -29.96 -19.50
C ASP A 75 -7.68 -29.69 -18.35
N SER A 76 -7.23 -28.90 -17.37
CA SER A 76 -8.05 -28.36 -16.29
C SER A 76 -8.91 -27.18 -16.76
N HIS A 77 -9.53 -27.33 -17.93
CA HIS A 77 -10.78 -26.64 -18.19
C HIS A 77 -11.82 -27.32 -17.31
N LEU A 78 -12.57 -26.53 -16.52
CA LEU A 78 -13.94 -26.93 -16.19
C LEU A 78 -14.57 -27.37 -17.51
N ASN A 79 -14.80 -28.67 -17.67
CA ASN A 79 -15.42 -29.22 -18.87
C ASN A 79 -16.73 -28.42 -19.12
N PRO A 80 -16.81 -27.54 -20.13
CA PRO A 80 -18.01 -26.72 -20.35
C PRO A 80 -19.23 -27.61 -20.63
N ILE A 81 -18.95 -28.82 -21.10
CA ILE A 81 -19.89 -29.82 -21.60
C ILE A 81 -20.81 -30.39 -20.49
N LYS A 82 -20.46 -30.28 -19.21
CA LYS A 82 -21.33 -30.76 -18.11
C LYS A 82 -22.37 -29.75 -17.64
N HIS A 83 -22.14 -28.45 -17.80
CA HIS A 83 -23.19 -27.43 -17.61
C HIS A 83 -24.04 -27.26 -18.88
N LEU A 84 -23.53 -27.73 -20.02
CA LEU A 84 -24.23 -27.75 -21.29
C LEU A 84 -25.38 -28.78 -21.35
N SER A 85 -25.46 -29.76 -20.45
CA SER A 85 -26.58 -30.72 -20.45
C SER A 85 -27.92 -30.09 -20.04
N ASN A 86 -27.88 -28.96 -19.34
CA ASN A 86 -29.07 -28.14 -19.02
C ASN A 86 -29.32 -27.02 -20.04
N PHE A 87 -28.49 -26.92 -21.10
CA PHE A 87 -28.65 -25.98 -22.21
C PHE A 87 -29.75 -26.40 -23.19
N THR A 88 -30.72 -27.17 -22.72
CA THR A 88 -31.85 -27.63 -23.53
C THR A 88 -33.00 -26.62 -23.40
N ASN A 89 -33.00 -25.64 -24.32
CA ASN A 89 -34.11 -24.77 -24.74
C ASN A 89 -34.45 -23.46 -23.98
N SER A 90 -33.71 -23.03 -22.94
CA SER A 90 -33.93 -21.70 -22.31
C SER A 90 -32.73 -20.78 -22.52
N SER A 91 -32.95 -19.62 -23.15
CA SER A 91 -31.94 -18.55 -23.30
C SER A 91 -31.79 -17.69 -22.04
N THR A 92 -32.57 -17.95 -20.99
CA THR A 92 -32.61 -17.13 -19.77
C THR A 92 -32.20 -17.94 -18.54
N TYR A 93 -31.31 -17.38 -17.73
CA TYR A 93 -30.93 -17.87 -16.42
C TYR A 93 -32.05 -17.66 -15.40
N GLU A 94 -32.34 -18.67 -14.61
CA GLU A 94 -33.25 -18.55 -13.47
C GLU A 94 -32.42 -18.63 -12.19
N VAL A 95 -32.54 -17.60 -11.35
CA VAL A 95 -31.88 -17.58 -10.05
C VAL A 95 -32.53 -18.64 -9.18
N GLU A 96 -31.74 -19.57 -8.68
CA GLU A 96 -32.15 -20.47 -7.60
C GLU A 96 -31.46 -20.02 -6.31
N PRO A 97 -32.14 -19.23 -5.46
CA PRO A 97 -31.56 -18.74 -4.22
C PRO A 97 -31.06 -19.90 -3.35
N LEU A 98 -29.85 -19.75 -2.80
CA LEU A 98 -29.38 -20.66 -1.77
C LEU A 98 -30.26 -20.55 -0.51
N PHE A 99 -30.79 -19.34 -0.26
CA PHE A 99 -31.62 -18.96 0.87
C PHE A 99 -33.03 -18.63 0.34
N GLY A 100 -33.99 -19.55 0.52
CA GLY A 100 -35.22 -19.53 -0.29
C GLY A 100 -36.55 -19.48 0.44
N ASN A 101 -36.66 -19.92 1.70
CA ASN A 101 -37.99 -20.11 2.31
C ASN A 101 -38.24 -19.38 3.65
N GLU A 102 -37.20 -18.92 4.35
CA GLU A 102 -37.37 -18.28 5.67
C GLU A 102 -36.79 -16.86 5.65
N ILE A 103 -37.67 -15.87 5.47
CA ILE A 103 -37.34 -14.44 5.59
C ILE A 103 -36.74 -14.12 6.98
N GLU A 104 -36.95 -14.98 7.99
CA GLU A 104 -36.40 -14.83 9.35
C GLU A 104 -34.90 -15.15 9.45
N ASP A 105 -34.33 -15.98 8.57
CA ASP A 105 -32.88 -16.24 8.51
C ASP A 105 -32.07 -15.00 8.08
N THR A 106 -32.73 -14.02 7.42
CA THR A 106 -32.10 -12.75 7.02
C THR A 106 -31.58 -11.93 8.21
N ASN A 107 -32.13 -12.11 9.43
CA ASN A 107 -31.68 -11.41 10.63
C ASN A 107 -30.37 -11.99 11.21
N LYS A 108 -30.05 -13.27 10.95
CA LYS A 108 -28.71 -13.83 11.24
C LYS A 108 -27.67 -13.42 10.18
N MET A 109 -28.10 -13.18 8.94
CA MET A 109 -27.23 -13.03 7.77
C MET A 109 -26.76 -11.60 7.45
N LYS A 110 -27.52 -10.56 7.82
CA LYS A 110 -27.27 -9.17 7.37
C LYS A 110 -25.91 -8.57 7.72
N GLY A 111 -25.12 -9.18 8.61
CA GLY A 111 -23.84 -8.63 9.05
C GLY A 111 -22.58 -9.44 8.74
N LYS A 112 -22.70 -10.71 8.31
CA LYS A 112 -21.55 -11.65 8.32
C LYS A 112 -21.32 -12.46 7.05
N ILE A 113 -22.19 -12.42 6.04
CA ILE A 113 -22.01 -13.21 4.81
C ILE A 113 -21.67 -12.28 3.65
N TYR A 114 -20.51 -12.50 3.03
CA TYR A 114 -20.16 -11.89 1.75
C TYR A 114 -20.60 -12.83 0.63
N GLY A 115 -21.30 -12.28 -0.35
CA GLY A 115 -21.76 -13.04 -1.51
C GLY A 115 -20.62 -13.28 -2.47
N SER A 116 -20.56 -14.46 -3.09
CA SER A 116 -19.70 -14.73 -4.25
C SER A 116 -20.53 -15.12 -5.46
N ILE A 117 -20.12 -14.64 -6.64
CA ILE A 117 -20.71 -15.00 -7.93
C ILE A 117 -20.29 -16.42 -8.32
N SER A 118 -21.17 -17.15 -9.00
CA SER A 118 -20.91 -18.50 -9.48
C SER A 118 -19.67 -18.57 -10.38
N GLU A 119 -18.74 -19.49 -10.08
CA GLU A 119 -17.42 -19.56 -10.76
C GLU A 119 -17.47 -19.91 -12.25
N TRP A 120 -18.56 -20.52 -12.72
CA TRP A 120 -18.73 -20.90 -14.12
C TRP A 120 -19.12 -19.72 -15.03
N ILE A 121 -19.52 -18.59 -14.46
CA ILE A 121 -19.95 -17.40 -15.20
C ILE A 121 -18.73 -16.77 -15.88
N ASN A 122 -18.76 -16.75 -17.23
CA ASN A 122 -17.74 -16.13 -18.08
C ASN A 122 -18.41 -15.32 -19.22
N PRO A 123 -18.64 -14.01 -19.01
CA PRO A 123 -19.26 -13.12 -20.00
C PRO A 123 -18.41 -12.86 -21.26
N ASP A 124 -17.16 -13.32 -21.29
CA ASP A 124 -16.25 -13.18 -22.45
C ASP A 124 -15.98 -14.53 -23.13
N ASN A 125 -16.86 -15.53 -22.93
CA ASN A 125 -16.73 -16.83 -23.59
C ASN A 125 -16.85 -16.71 -25.12
N ASP A 126 -16.05 -17.48 -25.85
CA ASP A 126 -16.08 -17.51 -27.32
C ASP A 126 -17.43 -17.99 -27.87
N ASN A 127 -18.09 -18.93 -27.18
CA ASN A 127 -19.40 -19.42 -27.57
C ASN A 127 -20.48 -18.37 -27.28
N GLU A 128 -21.12 -17.86 -28.32
CA GLU A 128 -22.12 -16.79 -28.23
C GLU A 128 -23.31 -17.11 -27.32
N GLN A 129 -23.92 -18.28 -27.47
CA GLN A 129 -25.08 -18.66 -26.66
C GLN A 129 -24.70 -18.78 -25.17
N PHE A 130 -23.54 -19.37 -24.88
CA PHE A 130 -23.03 -19.48 -23.52
C PHE A 130 -22.66 -18.11 -22.95
N ARG A 131 -22.08 -17.24 -23.78
CA ARG A 131 -21.74 -15.86 -23.43
C ARG A 131 -22.97 -15.05 -23.04
N GLU A 132 -24.02 -15.08 -23.84
CA GLU A 132 -25.30 -14.43 -23.55
C GLU A 132 -25.92 -14.94 -22.25
N TYR A 133 -25.94 -16.27 -22.07
CA TYR A 133 -26.41 -16.88 -20.84
C TYR A 133 -25.58 -16.46 -19.61
N CYS A 134 -24.24 -16.35 -19.74
CA CYS A 134 -23.38 -15.86 -18.68
C CYS A 134 -23.60 -14.37 -18.37
N MET A 135 -23.88 -13.53 -19.37
CA MET A 135 -24.22 -12.11 -19.15
C MET A 135 -25.54 -11.98 -18.37
N ASP A 136 -26.57 -12.74 -18.74
CA ASP A 136 -27.85 -12.77 -18.04
C ASP A 136 -27.70 -13.33 -16.61
N ALA A 137 -26.92 -14.40 -16.44
CA ALA A 137 -26.64 -14.99 -15.14
C ALA A 137 -25.90 -14.02 -14.22
N LEU A 138 -24.85 -13.35 -14.73
CA LEU A 138 -24.09 -12.36 -13.97
C LEU A 138 -25.00 -11.24 -13.47
N ASN A 139 -25.81 -10.67 -14.37
CA ASN A 139 -26.72 -9.58 -14.02
C ASN A 139 -27.69 -10.01 -12.90
N LYS A 140 -28.32 -11.17 -13.04
CA LYS A 140 -29.29 -11.70 -12.08
C LYS A 140 -28.68 -12.06 -10.72
N GLU A 141 -27.48 -12.65 -10.69
CA GLU A 141 -26.82 -12.96 -9.41
C GLU A 141 -26.38 -11.70 -8.67
N ILE A 142 -25.91 -10.67 -9.39
CA ILE A 142 -25.57 -9.39 -8.79
C ILE A 142 -26.84 -8.71 -8.24
N GLN A 143 -27.92 -8.65 -9.03
CA GLN A 143 -29.21 -8.12 -8.58
C GLN A 143 -29.73 -8.84 -7.34
N TRP A 144 -29.59 -10.16 -7.29
CA TRP A 144 -29.94 -10.96 -6.12
C TRP A 144 -29.12 -10.58 -4.88
N GLY A 145 -27.80 -10.43 -5.03
CA GLY A 145 -26.91 -9.94 -3.97
C GLY A 145 -27.30 -8.57 -3.43
N GLY A 146 -27.68 -7.65 -4.33
CA GLY A 146 -28.22 -6.33 -3.98
C GLY A 146 -29.56 -6.43 -3.24
N TYR A 147 -30.49 -7.25 -3.74
CA TYR A 147 -31.81 -7.46 -3.16
C TYR A 147 -31.74 -7.96 -1.71
N ILE A 148 -30.86 -8.92 -1.42
CA ILE A 148 -30.66 -9.42 -0.04
C ILE A 148 -29.73 -8.52 0.80
N SER A 149 -29.19 -7.45 0.20
CA SER A 149 -28.32 -6.46 0.85
C SER A 149 -27.07 -7.07 1.50
N VAL A 150 -26.34 -7.93 0.77
CA VAL A 150 -25.05 -8.42 1.29
C VAL A 150 -24.07 -7.25 1.50
N PRO A 151 -23.22 -7.28 2.54
CA PRO A 151 -22.27 -6.20 2.78
C PRO A 151 -21.25 -5.99 1.65
N LYS A 152 -20.84 -7.09 1.00
CA LYS A 152 -19.82 -7.14 -0.06
C LYS A 152 -20.16 -8.26 -1.04
N LEU A 153 -19.93 -7.99 -2.33
CA LEU A 153 -20.08 -8.96 -3.39
C LEU A 153 -18.72 -9.24 -4.04
N ILE A 154 -18.27 -10.49 -3.99
CA ILE A 154 -17.02 -10.95 -4.59
C ILE A 154 -17.32 -11.48 -5.98
N ILE A 155 -16.75 -10.83 -6.99
CA ILE A 155 -16.92 -11.21 -8.40
C ILE A 155 -15.68 -11.96 -8.92
N ASN A 156 -15.88 -12.79 -9.93
CA ASN A 156 -14.84 -13.65 -10.50
C ASN A 156 -13.70 -12.84 -11.12
N SER A 157 -12.52 -13.46 -11.19
CA SER A 157 -11.38 -12.90 -11.91
C SER A 157 -11.67 -12.79 -13.40
N PRO A 158 -11.45 -11.63 -14.03
CA PRO A 158 -11.51 -11.49 -15.48
C PRO A 158 -10.55 -12.46 -16.18
N ALA A 159 -10.84 -12.80 -17.43
CA ALA A 159 -9.85 -13.50 -18.24
C ALA A 159 -8.66 -12.58 -18.52
N HIS A 160 -7.50 -13.18 -18.80
CA HIS A 160 -6.24 -12.44 -18.92
C HIS A 160 -6.10 -11.63 -20.22
N ASP A 161 -6.87 -12.03 -21.23
CA ASP A 161 -6.78 -11.67 -22.64
C ASP A 161 -8.02 -10.90 -23.11
N MET A 162 -9.21 -11.24 -22.60
CA MET A 162 -10.44 -10.51 -22.89
C MET A 162 -11.27 -10.28 -21.62
N CYS A 163 -11.80 -9.07 -21.44
CA CYS A 163 -12.69 -8.75 -20.33
C CYS A 163 -13.72 -7.66 -20.67
N ALA A 164 -13.93 -7.37 -21.96
CA ALA A 164 -14.71 -6.21 -22.40
C ALA A 164 -16.21 -6.38 -22.09
N ASN A 165 -16.78 -7.57 -22.32
CA ASN A 165 -18.18 -7.81 -21.99
C ASN A 165 -18.37 -7.87 -20.49
N TYR A 166 -17.44 -8.50 -19.77
CA TYR A 166 -17.50 -8.54 -18.32
C TYR A 166 -17.43 -7.12 -17.70
N ALA A 167 -16.48 -6.29 -18.12
CA ALA A 167 -16.38 -4.90 -17.67
C ALA A 167 -17.64 -4.10 -18.04
N ARG A 168 -18.19 -4.27 -19.24
CA ARG A 168 -19.45 -3.62 -19.66
C ARG A 168 -20.63 -4.00 -18.75
N CYS A 169 -20.79 -5.29 -18.43
CA CYS A 169 -21.84 -5.75 -17.52
C CYS A 169 -21.69 -5.12 -16.13
N ILE A 170 -20.45 -5.07 -15.62
CA ILE A 170 -20.14 -4.48 -14.32
C ILE A 170 -20.40 -2.97 -14.31
N ASN A 171 -20.00 -2.24 -15.36
CA ASN A 171 -20.27 -0.80 -15.49
C ASN A 171 -21.77 -0.50 -15.49
N SER A 172 -22.57 -1.23 -16.28
CA SER A 172 -24.03 -1.05 -16.27
C SER A 172 -24.56 -1.16 -14.86
N TYR A 173 -24.14 -2.19 -14.12
CA TYR A 173 -24.60 -2.38 -12.75
C TYR A 173 -24.18 -1.24 -11.80
N ILE A 174 -22.92 -0.77 -11.88
CA ILE A 174 -22.43 0.30 -11.00
C ILE A 174 -23.23 1.60 -11.19
N TYR A 175 -23.69 1.89 -12.42
CA TYR A 175 -24.50 3.08 -12.70
C TYR A 175 -25.99 2.90 -12.40
N ASP A 176 -26.52 1.69 -12.61
CA ASP A 176 -27.97 1.42 -12.52
C ASP A 176 -28.47 1.16 -11.09
N TYR A 177 -27.60 0.77 -10.16
CA TYR A 177 -27.99 0.34 -8.81
C TYR A 177 -27.20 1.09 -7.72
N ASN A 178 -27.85 1.38 -6.59
CA ASN A 178 -27.19 1.92 -5.39
C ASN A 178 -26.31 0.78 -4.81
N SER A 179 -25.07 0.69 -5.32
CA SER A 179 -24.35 -0.57 -5.48
C SER A 179 -23.73 -1.10 -4.19
N VAL A 180 -24.01 -2.38 -3.90
CA VAL A 180 -23.19 -3.18 -2.99
C VAL A 180 -21.72 -3.11 -3.42
N PRO A 181 -20.77 -2.79 -2.52
CA PRO A 181 -19.35 -2.75 -2.86
C PRO A 181 -18.88 -4.06 -3.50
N MET A 182 -18.21 -3.95 -4.64
CA MET A 182 -17.71 -5.09 -5.38
C MET A 182 -16.22 -5.31 -5.11
N ILE A 183 -15.87 -6.57 -4.89
CA ILE A 183 -14.50 -7.03 -4.72
C ILE A 183 -14.18 -7.94 -5.90
N VAL A 184 -13.30 -7.50 -6.79
CA VAL A 184 -12.84 -8.28 -7.93
C VAL A 184 -11.75 -9.24 -7.46
N LYS A 185 -12.01 -10.54 -7.54
CA LYS A 185 -11.03 -11.56 -7.20
C LYS A 185 -9.89 -11.55 -8.23
N ILE A 186 -8.65 -11.27 -7.81
CA ILE A 186 -7.47 -11.25 -8.70
C ILE A 186 -6.34 -12.07 -8.08
N PRO A 187 -5.79 -13.09 -8.77
CA PRO A 187 -4.64 -13.84 -8.25
C PRO A 187 -3.36 -12.99 -8.33
N ILE A 188 -2.45 -13.09 -7.35
CA ILE A 188 -1.16 -12.36 -7.37
C ILE A 188 -0.32 -12.71 -8.62
N ALA A 189 -0.47 -13.93 -9.12
CA ALA A 189 0.13 -14.39 -10.36
C ALA A 189 -0.72 -15.53 -10.93
N LYS A 190 -0.81 -15.63 -12.26
CA LYS A 190 -1.56 -16.70 -12.93
C LYS A 190 -0.63 -17.45 -13.87
N LYS A 191 -0.69 -18.78 -13.81
CA LYS A 191 0.07 -19.68 -14.66
C LYS A 191 -0.78 -20.05 -15.88
N ILE A 192 -0.26 -19.80 -17.09
CA ILE A 192 -0.98 -19.97 -18.36
C ILE A 192 -0.20 -20.92 -19.27
N GLU A 193 -0.89 -21.92 -19.80
CA GLU A 193 -0.31 -22.84 -20.78
C GLU A 193 -0.35 -22.22 -22.18
N GLN A 194 0.77 -22.18 -22.90
CA GLN A 194 0.77 -21.72 -24.29
C GLN A 194 0.12 -22.79 -25.18
N VAL A 195 -1.00 -22.43 -25.80
CA VAL A 195 -1.54 -23.20 -26.94
C VAL A 195 -0.64 -22.94 -28.14
N LYS A 196 -0.07 -23.99 -28.73
CA LYS A 196 0.62 -23.85 -30.03
C LYS A 196 -0.42 -23.44 -31.08
N SER A 197 -0.39 -22.19 -31.51
CA SER A 197 -1.08 -21.77 -32.73
C SER A 197 -0.41 -22.45 -33.92
N GLY A 198 -0.96 -23.57 -34.37
CA GLY A 198 -0.61 -24.14 -35.66
C GLY A 198 -1.25 -23.29 -36.76
N LYS A 199 -0.47 -22.38 -37.35
CA LYS A 199 -0.52 -21.93 -38.75
C LYS A 199 0.45 -20.75 -38.95
N ASP A 200 1.70 -21.08 -39.30
CA ASP A 200 2.51 -20.22 -40.17
C ASP A 200 2.54 -20.87 -41.55
N ASN A 201 1.94 -20.16 -42.51
CA ASN A 201 2.44 -20.03 -43.88
C ASN A 201 1.42 -19.18 -44.64
N GLN A 202 1.66 -17.88 -44.73
CA GLN A 202 1.63 -17.15 -46.00
C GLN A 202 2.17 -15.72 -45.82
N ASN A 203 3.31 -15.51 -46.47
CA ASN A 203 3.77 -14.32 -47.18
C ASN A 203 3.85 -12.98 -46.43
N ILE A 204 5.11 -12.62 -46.16
CA ILE A 204 5.62 -11.25 -46.11
C ILE A 204 5.31 -10.53 -47.43
N PRO A 205 4.92 -9.24 -47.38
CA PRO A 205 5.60 -8.26 -48.20
C PRO A 205 6.23 -7.16 -47.34
N SER A 206 7.49 -6.87 -47.67
CA SER A 206 8.29 -5.77 -47.16
C SER A 206 7.93 -4.44 -47.83
N THR A 207 8.44 -3.37 -47.20
CA THR A 207 8.71 -1.98 -47.68
C THR A 207 7.56 -0.98 -47.81
N ALA A 208 7.61 0.05 -46.96
CA ALA A 208 7.70 1.50 -47.29
C ALA A 208 7.60 2.25 -45.94
N ASP A 209 8.70 2.77 -45.37
CA ASP A 209 9.28 4.09 -45.67
C ASP A 209 8.23 5.15 -45.99
N HIS A 210 7.94 6.01 -45.00
CA HIS A 210 7.57 7.39 -45.25
C HIS A 210 8.41 8.30 -44.38
N ASP A 211 9.16 9.12 -45.11
CA ASP A 211 10.10 10.13 -44.68
C ASP A 211 9.48 11.23 -43.82
N ALA A 212 10.28 11.73 -42.87
CA ALA A 212 10.22 13.10 -42.40
C ALA A 212 11.56 13.75 -42.78
N GLU A 213 11.53 14.56 -43.86
CA GLU A 213 12.65 15.34 -44.36
C GLU A 213 12.95 16.58 -43.47
N THR A 214 14.20 16.63 -43.03
CA THR A 214 15.18 17.74 -43.14
C THR A 214 14.86 19.16 -42.66
N ASP A 215 15.70 19.68 -41.75
CA ASP A 215 16.82 20.61 -42.07
C ASP A 215 17.64 20.89 -40.78
N SER A 216 18.89 20.45 -40.66
CA SER A 216 20.17 21.02 -41.14
C SER A 216 20.64 22.30 -40.39
N THR A 217 21.71 22.16 -39.59
CA THR A 217 22.98 22.94 -39.65
C THR A 217 23.87 22.71 -38.41
N THR A 218 25.03 22.08 -38.64
CA THR A 218 26.23 21.92 -37.79
C THR A 218 27.07 23.24 -37.76
N PRO A 219 28.24 23.41 -37.05
CA PRO A 219 29.11 22.37 -36.48
C PRO A 219 29.93 22.69 -35.17
N THR A 220 30.50 21.61 -34.62
CA THR A 220 31.84 21.46 -33.97
C THR A 220 32.30 22.31 -32.78
N THR A 221 32.74 21.63 -31.71
CA THR A 221 34.18 21.56 -31.32
C THR A 221 34.51 20.44 -30.31
N THR A 222 35.23 19.43 -30.81
CA THR A 222 36.42 18.70 -30.26
C THR A 222 36.78 18.76 -28.76
N ALA A 223 36.93 17.56 -28.15
CA ALA A 223 38.20 16.94 -27.71
C ALA A 223 37.89 15.55 -27.08
N ALA A 224 38.20 14.40 -27.71
CA ALA A 224 39.50 13.69 -27.78
C ALA A 224 40.05 13.36 -26.37
N THR A 225 40.47 12.15 -25.97
CA THR A 225 41.01 10.92 -26.61
C THR A 225 41.18 9.91 -25.42
N THR A 226 41.12 8.58 -25.47
CA THR A 226 41.78 7.51 -26.26
C THR A 226 41.14 6.18 -25.79
N SER A 227 40.46 5.37 -26.63
CA SER A 227 40.94 4.19 -27.40
C SER A 227 41.83 3.22 -26.61
N THR A 228 41.54 1.90 -26.52
CA THR A 228 41.67 0.94 -27.65
C THR A 228 40.75 -0.30 -27.55
N ASN A 229 40.06 -0.59 -28.67
CA ASN A 229 39.96 -1.85 -29.47
C ASN A 229 39.75 -3.21 -28.76
N ASP A 230 39.05 -4.22 -29.28
CA ASP A 230 38.24 -4.44 -30.50
C ASP A 230 37.55 -5.81 -30.31
N ASN A 231 36.33 -5.97 -30.85
CA ASN A 231 35.84 -7.12 -31.66
C ASN A 231 34.38 -7.50 -31.41
N ASN A 232 33.60 -7.26 -32.46
CA ASN A 232 32.32 -7.87 -32.76
C ASN A 232 32.43 -9.40 -32.83
N THR A 233 31.48 -10.12 -32.23
CA THR A 233 30.89 -11.29 -32.90
C THR A 233 29.51 -11.62 -32.31
N ARG A 234 28.48 -11.42 -33.14
CA ARG A 234 27.23 -12.20 -33.04
C ARG A 234 27.60 -13.66 -33.30
N HIS A 235 27.40 -14.53 -32.31
CA HIS A 235 27.38 -15.97 -32.53
C HIS A 235 26.16 -16.59 -31.87
N THR A 236 25.25 -17.02 -32.74
CA THR A 236 24.35 -18.15 -32.53
C THR A 236 25.17 -19.43 -32.28
N ASN A 237 24.83 -20.17 -31.22
CA ASN A 237 24.54 -21.62 -31.20
C ASN A 237 25.00 -22.34 -29.92
N ALA A 238 23.99 -22.96 -29.30
CA ALA A 238 23.98 -24.31 -28.75
C ALA A 238 25.14 -24.80 -27.86
N TYR A 239 24.80 -25.06 -26.60
CA TYR A 239 25.26 -26.28 -25.93
C TYR A 239 24.04 -27.04 -25.38
N ASN A 240 23.71 -28.12 -26.08
CA ASN A 240 22.95 -29.23 -25.51
C ASN A 240 23.89 -29.99 -24.57
N ASN A 241 23.42 -30.31 -23.38
CA ASN A 241 23.74 -31.59 -22.77
C ASN A 241 22.50 -32.20 -22.10
N ASN A 242 22.22 -33.42 -22.54
CA ASN A 242 21.06 -34.24 -22.22
C ASN A 242 21.00 -34.58 -20.71
N GLN A 243 19.80 -34.51 -20.11
CA GLN A 243 19.00 -35.70 -19.77
C GLN A 243 17.62 -35.30 -19.19
N ASN A 244 16.64 -36.16 -19.46
CA ASN A 244 15.22 -36.13 -19.07
C ASN A 244 14.25 -35.33 -19.96
N LYS A 245 13.96 -35.90 -21.15
CA LYS A 245 12.74 -35.66 -21.91
C LYS A 245 11.50 -36.10 -21.10
N ARG A 246 10.87 -35.14 -20.42
CA ARG A 246 9.41 -35.13 -20.21
C ARG A 246 8.90 -33.86 -20.87
N ASN A 247 7.89 -33.98 -21.73
CA ASN A 247 7.22 -32.87 -22.42
C ASN A 247 6.74 -31.82 -21.40
N LYS A 248 7.55 -30.79 -21.10
CA LYS A 248 7.09 -29.60 -20.39
C LYS A 248 6.36 -28.73 -21.42
N LYS A 249 5.03 -28.68 -21.33
CA LYS A 249 4.23 -27.62 -21.96
C LYS A 249 4.87 -26.27 -21.57
N ASN A 250 5.23 -25.42 -22.54
CA ASN A 250 5.76 -24.09 -22.24
C ASN A 250 4.65 -23.29 -21.54
N CYS A 251 4.94 -22.85 -20.33
CA CYS A 251 3.96 -22.23 -19.47
C CYS A 251 4.50 -20.87 -19.04
N VAL A 252 3.69 -19.82 -19.20
CA VAL A 252 4.03 -18.44 -18.88
C VAL A 252 3.33 -18.06 -17.58
N ILE A 253 4.05 -17.34 -16.72
CA ILE A 253 3.47 -16.76 -15.51
C ILE A 253 3.20 -15.30 -15.80
N ILE A 254 1.93 -14.90 -15.67
CA ILE A 254 1.52 -13.51 -15.82
C ILE A 254 1.35 -12.86 -14.45
N ASN A 255 1.67 -11.57 -14.38
CA ASN A 255 1.40 -10.75 -13.20
C ASN A 255 -0.11 -10.49 -13.10
N GLY A 256 -0.71 -10.79 -11.95
CA GLY A 256 -2.12 -10.52 -11.70
C GLY A 256 -2.52 -9.06 -11.86
N TRP A 257 -1.57 -8.15 -11.60
CA TRP A 257 -1.80 -6.72 -11.76
C TRP A 257 -2.17 -6.35 -13.19
N ASN A 258 -1.63 -7.05 -14.20
CA ASN A 258 -2.00 -6.80 -15.60
C ASN A 258 -3.48 -7.14 -15.86
N ILE A 259 -4.03 -8.17 -15.19
CA ILE A 259 -5.44 -8.55 -15.31
C ILE A 259 -6.31 -7.46 -14.69
N TRP A 260 -5.95 -7.00 -13.49
CA TRP A 260 -6.64 -5.92 -12.80
C TRP A 260 -6.60 -4.61 -13.58
N ASN A 261 -5.41 -4.18 -13.99
CA ASN A 261 -5.21 -2.93 -14.71
C ASN A 261 -5.96 -2.90 -16.05
N ASN A 262 -5.94 -4.02 -16.80
CA ASN A 262 -6.73 -4.13 -18.03
C ASN A 262 -8.23 -4.00 -17.72
N PHE A 263 -8.75 -4.79 -16.80
CA PHE A 263 -10.17 -4.77 -16.44
C PHE A 263 -10.64 -3.40 -15.93
N VAL A 264 -9.92 -2.82 -14.97
CA VAL A 264 -10.33 -1.55 -14.35
C VAL A 264 -10.26 -0.38 -15.34
N SER A 265 -9.41 -0.46 -16.35
CA SER A 265 -9.36 0.53 -17.44
C SER A 265 -10.62 0.54 -18.31
N TYR A 266 -11.26 -0.63 -18.51
CA TYR A 266 -12.58 -0.69 -19.15
C TYR A 266 -13.72 -0.24 -18.23
N CYS A 267 -13.45 -0.14 -16.93
CA CYS A 267 -14.38 0.33 -15.92
C CYS A 267 -14.18 1.81 -15.53
N ASP A 268 -13.53 2.60 -16.40
CA ASP A 268 -13.21 4.02 -16.18
C ASP A 268 -12.55 4.31 -14.83
N PHE A 269 -11.73 3.38 -14.34
CA PHE A 269 -11.05 3.48 -13.04
C PHE A 269 -12.00 3.75 -11.86
N ASN A 270 -13.21 3.18 -11.86
CA ASN A 270 -14.21 3.35 -10.79
C ASN A 270 -13.83 2.65 -9.46
N ILE A 271 -12.77 3.13 -8.82
CA ILE A 271 -12.20 2.60 -7.58
C ILE A 271 -13.08 2.87 -6.35
N ALA A 272 -14.03 3.80 -6.47
CA ALA A 272 -15.03 4.07 -5.43
C ALA A 272 -15.95 2.85 -5.18
N ASN A 273 -16.29 2.10 -6.23
CA ASN A 273 -17.18 0.94 -6.15
C ASN A 273 -16.46 -0.41 -6.40
N LEU A 274 -15.31 -0.37 -7.07
CA LEU A 274 -14.49 -1.53 -7.37
C LEU A 274 -13.25 -1.56 -6.48
N SER A 275 -13.07 -2.69 -5.79
CA SER A 275 -11.89 -2.96 -5.00
C SER A 275 -11.30 -4.33 -5.33
N VAL A 276 -10.07 -4.58 -4.92
CA VAL A 276 -9.36 -5.82 -5.23
C VAL A 276 -9.46 -6.83 -4.07
N GLY A 277 -9.83 -8.06 -4.43
CA GLY A 277 -9.69 -9.25 -3.61
C GLY A 277 -8.47 -10.05 -4.06
N LEU A 278 -7.32 -9.83 -3.43
CA LEU A 278 -6.04 -10.36 -3.89
C LEU A 278 -5.86 -11.82 -3.44
N GLU A 279 -5.90 -12.76 -4.38
CA GLU A 279 -5.75 -14.19 -4.15
C GLU A 279 -4.29 -14.64 -4.19
N LEU A 280 -3.83 -15.26 -3.11
CA LEU A 280 -2.48 -15.78 -2.99
C LEU A 280 -2.30 -17.11 -3.73
N VAL A 281 -1.06 -17.42 -4.12
CA VAL A 281 -0.71 -18.67 -4.81
C VAL A 281 0.28 -19.51 -4.02
N ASN A 282 0.27 -20.82 -4.30
CA ASN A 282 1.36 -21.69 -3.85
C ASN A 282 2.63 -21.37 -4.64
N THR A 283 3.63 -20.82 -3.96
CA THR A 283 4.92 -20.46 -4.56
C THR A 283 5.73 -21.65 -5.09
N LYS A 284 5.35 -22.89 -4.74
CA LYS A 284 5.92 -24.11 -5.35
C LYS A 284 5.36 -24.40 -6.75
N ASP A 285 4.11 -23.99 -7.00
CA ASP A 285 3.40 -24.26 -8.26
C ASP A 285 3.51 -23.10 -9.24
N VAL A 286 3.57 -21.87 -8.70
CA VAL A 286 3.67 -20.60 -9.42
C VAL A 286 4.89 -19.83 -8.91
N ASP A 287 5.94 -19.75 -9.73
CA ASP A 287 7.13 -18.95 -9.41
C ASP A 287 6.82 -17.46 -9.47
N ILE A 288 6.84 -16.81 -8.31
CA ILE A 288 6.59 -15.38 -8.17
C ILE A 288 7.87 -14.56 -7.98
N SER A 289 9.06 -15.15 -8.17
CA SER A 289 10.34 -14.48 -7.88
C SER A 289 10.48 -13.18 -8.69
N ASN A 290 10.09 -13.21 -9.96
CA ASN A 290 10.14 -12.07 -10.88
C ASN A 290 8.86 -11.22 -10.92
N ILE A 291 7.86 -11.52 -10.09
CA ILE A 291 6.62 -10.74 -10.00
C ILE A 291 6.82 -9.57 -9.03
N HIS A 292 6.61 -8.35 -9.51
CA HIS A 292 6.67 -7.14 -8.68
C HIS A 292 5.37 -6.98 -7.89
N LEU A 293 5.36 -7.40 -6.61
CA LEU A 293 4.16 -7.37 -5.76
C LEU A 293 3.88 -5.99 -5.15
N GLU A 294 4.86 -5.09 -5.15
CA GLU A 294 4.73 -3.77 -4.53
C GLU A 294 3.70 -2.91 -5.27
N VAL A 295 3.39 -3.21 -6.54
CA VAL A 295 2.30 -2.55 -7.30
C VAL A 295 0.97 -2.59 -6.54
N TRP A 296 0.70 -3.67 -5.81
CA TRP A 296 -0.57 -3.83 -5.08
C TRP A 296 -0.71 -2.87 -3.90
N LYS A 297 0.40 -2.30 -3.41
CA LYS A 297 0.37 -1.30 -2.34
C LYS A 297 -0.28 0.00 -2.77
N SER A 298 -0.31 0.24 -4.08
CA SER A 298 -0.91 1.40 -4.74
C SER A 298 -2.34 1.15 -5.20
N GLU A 299 -2.88 -0.05 -5.01
CA GLU A 299 -4.20 -0.49 -5.50
C GLU A 299 -5.22 -0.61 -4.36
N PRO A 300 -6.54 -0.53 -4.65
CA PRO A 300 -7.59 -0.56 -3.63
C PRO A 300 -7.86 -1.98 -3.11
N VAL A 301 -6.86 -2.62 -2.51
CA VAL A 301 -6.98 -3.98 -1.96
C VAL A 301 -7.78 -3.94 -0.66
N LYS A 302 -8.93 -4.63 -0.63
CA LYS A 302 -9.83 -4.67 0.54
C LYS A 302 -10.04 -6.08 1.11
N LEU A 303 -9.58 -7.11 0.40
CA LEU A 303 -9.64 -8.49 0.83
C LEU A 303 -8.40 -9.25 0.37
N ILE A 304 -7.78 -10.05 1.25
CA ILE A 304 -6.76 -11.03 0.88
C ILE A 304 -7.38 -12.43 0.93
N ILE A 305 -7.38 -13.12 -0.20
CA ILE A 305 -7.89 -14.48 -0.32
C ILE A 305 -6.69 -15.42 -0.22
N ILE A 306 -6.65 -16.26 0.80
CA ILE A 306 -5.54 -17.18 1.06
C ILE A 306 -6.03 -18.61 0.89
N PRO A 307 -5.74 -19.24 -0.25
CA PRO A 307 -5.97 -20.67 -0.38
C PRO A 307 -5.15 -21.45 0.63
N LEU A 308 -5.74 -22.50 1.22
CA LEU A 308 -5.05 -23.34 2.21
C LEU A 308 -3.73 -23.94 1.67
N TYR A 309 -3.66 -24.17 0.35
CA TYR A 309 -2.45 -24.62 -0.32
C TYR A 309 -1.32 -23.59 -0.43
N ALA A 310 -1.59 -22.31 -0.15
CA ALA A 310 -0.57 -21.26 -0.20
C ALA A 310 0.39 -21.34 1.00
N PHE A 311 -0.01 -22.04 2.07
CA PHE A 311 0.83 -22.30 3.23
C PHE A 311 1.84 -23.40 2.94
N ILE A 312 3.07 -23.20 3.41
CA ILE A 312 4.11 -24.23 3.46
C ILE A 312 4.26 -24.71 4.90
N ILE A 313 4.55 -25.99 5.08
CA ILE A 313 4.90 -26.52 6.40
C ILE A 313 6.35 -26.15 6.69
N ASP A 314 6.58 -25.44 7.78
CA ASP A 314 7.93 -25.17 8.27
C ASP A 314 8.58 -26.47 8.74
N SER A 315 9.78 -26.76 8.25
CA SER A 315 10.46 -28.03 8.52
C SER A 315 10.84 -28.21 9.99
N LYS A 316 11.06 -27.11 10.73
CA LYS A 316 11.44 -27.13 12.15
C LYS A 316 10.23 -27.22 13.07
N SER A 317 9.29 -26.29 12.94
CA SER A 317 8.12 -26.19 13.82
C SER A 317 6.95 -27.07 13.40
N GLN A 318 6.97 -27.63 12.18
CA GLN A 318 5.86 -28.37 11.58
C GLN A 318 4.55 -27.56 11.51
N TYR A 319 4.66 -26.22 11.55
CA TYR A 319 3.53 -25.30 11.52
C TYR A 319 3.31 -24.72 10.12
N PRO A 320 2.07 -24.48 9.67
CA PRO A 320 1.82 -23.78 8.41
C PRO A 320 2.30 -22.33 8.50
N VAL A 321 3.09 -21.92 7.52
CA VAL A 321 3.60 -20.55 7.38
C VAL A 321 3.49 -20.07 5.94
N LEU A 322 3.37 -18.77 5.73
CA LEU A 322 3.43 -18.19 4.40
C LEU A 322 4.90 -17.95 3.98
N PRO A 323 5.23 -18.16 2.69
CA PRO A 323 6.53 -17.79 2.13
C PRO A 323 6.86 -16.31 2.39
N GLN A 324 8.15 -16.00 2.59
CA GLN A 324 8.62 -14.66 3.00
C GLN A 324 8.06 -13.52 2.15
N LYS A 325 8.08 -13.65 0.82
CA LYS A 325 7.64 -12.61 -0.12
C LYS A 325 6.14 -12.29 0.05
N ILE A 326 5.31 -13.32 0.20
CA ILE A 326 3.87 -13.21 0.45
C ILE A 326 3.60 -12.68 1.86
N ARG A 327 4.34 -13.17 2.85
CA ARG A 327 4.24 -12.72 4.24
C ARG A 327 4.48 -11.23 4.38
N ASN A 328 5.51 -10.70 3.71
CA ASN A 328 5.81 -9.26 3.72
C ASN A 328 4.67 -8.43 3.13
N LEU A 329 4.08 -8.88 2.02
CA LEU A 329 2.92 -8.23 1.42
C LEU A 329 1.71 -8.22 2.38
N LEU A 330 1.43 -9.36 3.04
CA LEU A 330 0.33 -9.44 4.00
C LEU A 330 0.55 -8.52 5.22
N VAL A 331 1.78 -8.43 5.73
CA VAL A 331 2.14 -7.53 6.84
C VAL A 331 1.96 -6.05 6.48
N PHE A 332 2.20 -5.68 5.22
CA PHE A 332 1.90 -4.33 4.75
C PHE A 332 0.39 -4.05 4.85
N PHE A 333 -0.45 -4.92 4.30
CA PHE A 333 -1.91 -4.73 4.30
C PHE A 333 -2.55 -4.81 5.68
N PHE A 334 -1.93 -5.49 6.65
CA PHE A 334 -2.41 -5.46 8.02
C PHE A 334 -2.51 -4.05 8.61
N ARG A 335 -1.68 -3.11 8.14
CA ARG A 335 -1.76 -1.69 8.55
C ARG A 335 -2.93 -0.94 7.90
N GLN A 336 -3.62 -1.53 6.93
CA GLN A 336 -4.72 -0.91 6.17
C GLN A 336 -6.11 -1.50 6.52
N ASN A 337 -6.27 -2.05 7.73
CA ASN A 337 -7.52 -2.71 8.19
C ASN A 337 -8.03 -3.80 7.23
N ILE A 338 -7.10 -4.55 6.63
CA ILE A 338 -7.43 -5.55 5.63
C ILE A 338 -8.25 -6.71 6.22
N GLU A 339 -9.15 -7.26 5.41
CA GLU A 339 -9.87 -8.48 5.73
C GLU A 339 -9.20 -9.67 5.04
N VAL A 340 -9.16 -10.82 5.70
CA VAL A 340 -8.52 -12.03 5.18
C VAL A 340 -9.55 -13.15 5.10
N VAL A 341 -9.61 -13.88 3.99
CA VAL A 341 -10.44 -15.08 3.85
C VAL A 341 -9.60 -16.30 3.52
N LEU A 342 -9.84 -17.41 4.23
CA LEU A 342 -9.24 -18.70 3.92
C LEU A 342 -10.15 -19.51 2.98
N THR A 343 -9.58 -20.14 1.95
CA THR A 343 -10.35 -20.92 0.96
C THR A 343 -9.76 -22.30 0.68
N ASP A 344 -10.64 -23.28 0.46
CA ASP A 344 -10.29 -24.68 0.15
C ASP A 344 -10.69 -25.11 -1.28
N LYS A 345 -10.79 -24.15 -2.21
CA LYS A 345 -11.38 -24.36 -3.56
C LYS A 345 -10.67 -25.37 -4.49
N LYS A 346 -9.62 -26.09 -4.06
CA LYS A 346 -9.01 -27.17 -4.87
C LYS A 346 -9.08 -28.54 -4.17
N LYS A 347 -10.17 -29.27 -4.47
CA LYS A 347 -10.27 -30.73 -4.27
C LYS A 347 -9.35 -31.49 -5.25
N LYS A 348 -8.04 -31.53 -4.98
CA LYS A 348 -7.14 -32.69 -5.24
C LYS A 348 -5.66 -32.29 -5.15
N SER A 349 -4.91 -33.14 -4.45
CA SER A 349 -3.46 -33.37 -4.52
C SER A 349 -2.50 -32.65 -3.58
N ILE A 350 -2.88 -31.60 -2.83
CA ILE A 350 -1.96 -31.03 -1.81
C ILE A 350 -2.17 -31.65 -0.43
N TYR A 351 -3.40 -32.08 -0.14
CA TYR A 351 -3.71 -32.86 1.05
C TYR A 351 -2.81 -34.10 1.16
N ASP A 352 -2.53 -34.81 0.07
CA ASP A 352 -1.72 -36.04 0.10
C ASP A 352 -0.24 -35.84 0.48
N CYS A 353 0.36 -34.69 0.18
CA CYS A 353 1.75 -34.41 0.55
C CYS A 353 1.89 -34.03 2.04
N CYS A 354 0.93 -33.27 2.59
CA CYS A 354 0.87 -32.94 4.01
C CYS A 354 0.36 -34.13 4.84
N HIS A 355 -0.57 -34.93 4.30
CA HIS A 355 -1.03 -36.18 4.91
C HIS A 355 0.13 -37.14 5.12
N ASN A 356 0.99 -37.34 4.12
CA ASN A 356 2.09 -38.31 4.24
C ASN A 356 3.22 -37.85 5.19
N ALA A 357 3.43 -36.54 5.34
CA ALA A 357 4.41 -36.00 6.28
C ALA A 357 3.92 -36.07 7.75
N ILE A 358 2.61 -35.88 7.97
CA ILE A 358 2.01 -35.84 9.32
C ILE A 358 1.48 -37.21 9.78
N SER A 359 1.05 -38.09 8.87
CA SER A 359 0.56 -39.44 9.20
C SER A 359 1.66 -40.48 9.46
N LYS A 360 2.91 -40.22 9.02
CA LYS A 360 4.03 -41.16 9.18
C LYS A 360 4.85 -40.98 10.45
N ASN A 361 4.60 -39.92 11.22
CA ASN A 361 5.23 -39.72 12.52
C ASN A 361 4.16 -39.53 13.58
N LEU A 362 4.42 -40.08 14.76
CA LEU A 362 3.67 -39.92 16.00
C LEU A 362 3.08 -38.52 16.14
N GLU A 363 1.91 -38.43 16.82
CA GLU A 363 1.30 -37.18 17.30
C GLU A 363 2.32 -36.04 17.40
N PRO A 364 2.22 -35.00 16.56
CA PRO A 364 3.24 -33.98 16.52
C PRO A 364 3.44 -33.36 17.91
N GLU A 365 4.68 -33.22 18.38
CA GLU A 365 4.99 -32.72 19.73
C GLU A 365 4.34 -31.36 20.06
N TRP A 366 3.95 -30.57 19.05
CA TRP A 366 3.24 -29.30 19.20
C TRP A 366 1.74 -29.44 19.57
N VAL A 367 1.19 -30.65 19.64
CA VAL A 367 -0.09 -30.93 20.30
C VAL A 367 0.05 -30.89 21.83
N LYS A 368 1.28 -30.96 22.37
CA LYS A 368 1.56 -31.05 23.81
C LYS A 368 1.86 -29.71 24.48
N ASN A 369 2.16 -28.65 23.75
CA ASN A 369 2.52 -27.35 24.33
C ASN A 369 1.32 -26.37 24.29
N ASP A 370 0.79 -26.13 25.48
CA ASP A 370 -0.16 -25.11 25.95
C ASP A 370 -0.29 -23.89 25.01
N GLU A 371 -1.45 -23.58 24.42
CA GLU A 371 -2.62 -22.94 25.05
C GLU A 371 -3.98 -23.55 24.62
N LEU A 372 -3.99 -24.60 23.78
CA LEU A 372 -5.23 -25.20 23.24
C LEU A 372 -5.63 -26.53 23.90
N ALA A 373 -4.92 -26.96 24.95
CA ALA A 373 -5.25 -28.16 25.72
C ALA A 373 -6.56 -28.02 26.51
N ASN A 374 -6.96 -26.78 26.86
CA ASN A 374 -8.17 -26.51 27.63
C ASN A 374 -9.49 -26.74 26.84
N LEU A 375 -9.46 -26.82 25.51
CA LEU A 375 -10.66 -27.19 24.73
C LEU A 375 -10.95 -28.70 24.75
N LYS A 376 -9.93 -29.55 24.97
CA LYS A 376 -10.12 -31.01 25.02
C LYS A 376 -10.83 -31.49 26.29
N ASN A 377 -10.75 -30.72 27.39
CA ASN A 377 -11.30 -31.13 28.68
C ASN A 377 -12.81 -30.90 28.84
N LYS A 378 -13.49 -30.23 27.90
CA LYS A 378 -14.93 -29.98 27.96
C LYS A 378 -15.81 -31.07 27.33
N HIS A 379 -15.23 -31.97 26.53
CA HIS A 379 -15.96 -33.04 25.83
C HIS A 379 -15.79 -34.45 26.42
N LYS A 380 -15.20 -34.59 27.61
CA LYS A 380 -15.00 -35.89 28.28
C LYS A 380 -16.17 -36.34 29.20
N SER A 381 -17.38 -35.83 28.99
CA SER A 381 -18.58 -36.31 29.68
C SER A 381 -19.70 -36.71 28.72
N SER A 382 -19.48 -37.79 27.96
CA SER A 382 -20.56 -38.67 27.45
C SER A 382 -19.97 -39.84 26.68
N ASN A 383 -19.41 -40.82 27.39
CA ASN A 383 -19.14 -42.12 26.81
C ASN A 383 -20.46 -42.87 26.63
N ARG A 384 -20.91 -43.07 25.38
CA ARG A 384 -21.68 -44.24 24.98
C ARG A 384 -21.09 -44.82 23.71
N SER A 385 -20.68 -46.08 23.83
CA SER A 385 -20.13 -46.94 22.80
C SER A 385 -21.15 -47.20 21.69
N TYR A 386 -20.81 -46.84 20.46
CA TYR A 386 -21.35 -47.47 19.26
C TYR A 386 -20.19 -47.69 18.28
N SER A 387 -19.99 -48.95 17.92
CA SER A 387 -19.09 -49.40 16.87
C SER A 387 -19.75 -49.13 15.52
N ASP A 388 -19.16 -48.27 14.68
CA ASP A 388 -19.53 -48.20 13.26
C ASP A 388 -18.35 -47.78 12.38
N ASN A 389 -18.22 -48.47 11.25
CA ASN A 389 -17.19 -48.32 10.22
C ASN A 389 -17.40 -47.04 9.38
N SER A 390 -17.28 -45.86 10.00
CA SER A 390 -17.30 -44.53 9.35
C SER A 390 -16.06 -43.68 9.68
N ASN A 391 -14.96 -44.33 10.09
CA ASN A 391 -13.78 -43.67 10.66
C ASN A 391 -12.86 -42.93 9.67
N GLY A 392 -13.03 -43.10 8.35
CA GLY A 392 -12.18 -42.45 7.34
C GLY A 392 -12.51 -40.98 7.11
N ASN A 393 -13.80 -40.68 6.84
CA ASN A 393 -14.25 -39.33 6.50
C ASN A 393 -14.24 -38.38 7.70
N LYS A 394 -14.54 -38.88 8.91
CA LYS A 394 -14.55 -38.07 10.13
C LYS A 394 -13.14 -37.60 10.52
N LYS A 395 -12.13 -38.48 10.40
CA LYS A 395 -10.72 -38.12 10.66
C LYS A 395 -10.17 -37.08 9.68
N GLN A 396 -10.57 -37.15 8.41
CA GLN A 396 -10.18 -36.16 7.40
C GLN A 396 -10.78 -34.78 7.71
N SER A 397 -12.10 -34.74 7.99
CA SER A 397 -12.79 -33.51 8.37
C SER A 397 -12.21 -32.85 9.63
N ASP A 398 -11.86 -33.66 10.64
CA ASP A 398 -11.23 -33.17 11.87
C ASP A 398 -9.82 -32.60 11.61
N PHE A 399 -9.07 -33.21 10.69
CA PHE A 399 -7.75 -32.74 10.28
C PHE A 399 -7.81 -31.42 9.51
N ASP A 400 -8.74 -31.30 8.57
CA ASP A 400 -8.92 -30.09 7.75
C ASP A 400 -9.33 -28.90 8.63
N MET A 401 -10.24 -29.13 9.58
CA MET A 401 -10.62 -28.12 10.58
C MET A 401 -9.43 -27.71 11.45
N TYR A 402 -8.58 -28.66 11.87
CA TYR A 402 -7.39 -28.35 12.66
C TYR A 402 -6.35 -27.56 11.86
N PHE A 403 -6.13 -27.89 10.58
CA PHE A 403 -5.23 -27.18 9.70
C PHE A 403 -5.68 -25.72 9.48
N ILE A 404 -6.98 -25.50 9.26
CA ILE A 404 -7.57 -24.15 9.17
C ILE A 404 -7.28 -23.37 10.46
N LYS A 405 -7.47 -23.98 11.63
CA LYS A 405 -7.16 -23.32 12.92
C LYS A 405 -5.70 -22.92 13.04
N CYS A 406 -4.78 -23.78 12.60
CA CYS A 406 -3.36 -23.45 12.59
C CYS A 406 -3.05 -22.27 11.65
N CYS A 407 -3.66 -22.24 10.46
CA CYS A 407 -3.52 -21.13 9.52
C CYS A 407 -4.05 -19.82 10.12
N ILE A 408 -5.22 -19.85 10.75
CA ILE A 408 -5.81 -18.71 11.46
C ILE A 408 -4.86 -18.23 12.56
N TYR A 409 -4.38 -19.14 13.42
CA TYR A 409 -3.44 -18.78 14.49
C TYR A 409 -2.15 -18.15 13.95
N TYR A 410 -1.60 -18.68 12.86
CA TYR A 410 -0.43 -18.08 12.21
C TYR A 410 -0.67 -16.63 11.76
N ILE A 411 -1.79 -16.38 11.08
CA ILE A 411 -2.18 -15.04 10.62
C ILE A 411 -2.36 -14.09 11.81
N LYS A 412 -3.06 -14.54 12.86
CA LYS A 412 -3.27 -13.76 14.09
C LYS A 412 -1.95 -13.39 14.77
N ARG A 413 -1.04 -14.36 14.90
CA ARG A 413 0.29 -14.13 15.48
C ARG A 413 1.10 -13.14 14.65
N LEU A 414 1.04 -13.24 13.32
CA LEU A 414 1.72 -12.32 12.42
C LEU A 414 1.17 -10.88 12.58
N PHE A 415 -0.15 -10.73 12.69
CA PHE A 415 -0.80 -9.45 12.93
C PHE A 415 -0.42 -8.81 14.28
N MET A 416 -0.43 -9.60 15.36
CA MET A 416 -0.04 -9.12 16.68
C MET A 416 1.44 -8.74 16.75
N SER A 417 2.30 -9.40 15.96
CA SER A 417 3.73 -9.07 15.95
C SER A 417 4.07 -7.69 15.38
N ILE A 418 3.13 -7.01 14.71
CA ILE A 418 3.33 -5.65 14.18
C ILE A 418 3.59 -4.65 15.31
N GLU A 419 3.01 -4.86 16.49
CA GLU A 419 3.07 -3.88 17.57
C GLU A 419 4.48 -3.66 18.15
N ASN A 420 5.36 -4.64 17.97
CA ASN A 420 6.70 -4.61 18.53
C ASN A 420 7.67 -3.69 17.77
N PHE A 421 7.24 -3.05 16.67
CA PHE A 421 8.16 -2.36 15.76
C PHE A 421 7.98 -0.83 15.66
N ASP A 422 6.84 -0.24 16.03
CA ASP A 422 6.49 1.14 15.57
C ASP A 422 5.87 2.08 16.63
N ASN A 423 6.57 2.43 17.71
CA ASN A 423 6.04 3.44 18.64
C ASN A 423 5.95 4.86 18.03
N ASP A 424 6.80 5.19 17.05
CA ASP A 424 6.91 6.54 16.49
C ASP A 424 5.86 6.86 15.40
N PHE A 425 5.25 5.85 14.76
CA PHE A 425 4.30 6.04 13.64
C PHE A 425 2.85 6.27 14.08
N LEU A 426 2.55 6.31 15.38
CA LEU A 426 1.18 6.42 15.87
C LEU A 426 0.55 7.79 15.56
N HIS A 427 1.34 8.86 15.47
CA HIS A 427 0.80 10.21 15.34
C HIS A 427 0.16 10.46 13.98
N ASP A 428 0.69 9.82 12.93
CA ASP A 428 0.35 10.18 11.54
C ASP A 428 -0.67 9.22 10.92
N TYR A 429 -1.03 8.12 11.60
CA TYR A 429 -1.92 7.09 11.05
C TYR A 429 -3.29 7.63 10.64
N GLU A 430 -3.86 8.57 11.40
CA GLU A 430 -5.14 9.20 11.07
C GLU A 430 -5.09 10.07 9.80
N TYR A 431 -3.88 10.44 9.36
CA TYR A 431 -3.63 11.30 8.22
C TYR A 431 -3.16 10.54 6.97
N TRP A 432 -3.05 9.20 7.04
CA TRP A 432 -2.66 8.40 5.88
C TRP A 432 -3.68 8.53 4.75
N ASP A 433 -3.18 8.89 3.56
CA ASP A 433 -3.97 9.14 2.35
C ASP A 433 -5.11 10.16 2.53
N TYR A 434 -5.03 11.01 3.56
CA TYR A 434 -5.99 12.08 3.82
C TYR A 434 -5.52 13.38 3.17
N LEU A 435 -6.23 13.82 2.12
CA LEU A 435 -5.88 15.03 1.39
C LEU A 435 -6.16 16.28 2.23
N GLN A 436 -5.13 17.12 2.37
CA GLN A 436 -5.20 18.41 3.07
C GLN A 436 -4.76 19.54 2.14
N LEU A 437 -5.43 20.69 2.26
CA LEU A 437 -4.99 21.89 1.57
C LEU A 437 -3.72 22.43 2.27
N PRO A 438 -2.65 22.74 1.53
CA PRO A 438 -1.49 23.41 2.10
C PRO A 438 -1.87 24.71 2.79
N MET A 439 -1.25 24.99 3.93
CA MET A 439 -1.53 26.22 4.67
C MET A 439 -1.05 27.46 3.90
N GLN A 440 -1.62 28.61 4.24
CA GLN A 440 -1.26 29.91 3.65
C GLN A 440 -1.06 30.99 4.73
N PRO A 441 -0.05 30.88 5.62
CA PRO A 441 0.08 31.77 6.77
C PRO A 441 0.30 33.25 6.40
N LEU A 442 0.81 33.54 5.20
CA LEU A 442 0.93 34.91 4.71
C LEU A 442 -0.45 35.54 4.45
N LYS A 443 -1.38 34.76 3.89
CA LYS A 443 -2.73 35.20 3.56
C LYS A 443 -3.65 35.15 4.79
N ASP A 444 -3.62 34.03 5.50
CA ASP A 444 -4.57 33.70 6.55
C ASP A 444 -3.91 33.73 7.93
N ASN A 445 -4.63 34.22 8.94
CA ASN A 445 -4.16 34.19 10.32
C ASN A 445 -4.41 32.80 10.92
N LEU A 446 -3.32 32.10 11.27
CA LEU A 446 -3.39 30.77 11.87
C LEU A 446 -4.03 30.80 13.26
N THR A 447 -4.73 29.71 13.61
CA THR A 447 -5.36 29.55 14.92
C THR A 447 -4.35 29.10 15.99
N SER A 448 -4.70 29.28 17.27
CA SER A 448 -3.82 28.88 18.38
C SER A 448 -3.50 27.38 18.39
N GLN A 449 -4.43 26.53 17.94
CA GLN A 449 -4.23 25.08 17.86
C GLN A 449 -3.15 24.70 16.83
N VAL A 450 -3.11 25.40 15.69
CA VAL A 450 -2.09 25.17 14.65
C VAL A 450 -0.68 25.48 15.20
N TYR A 451 -0.51 26.61 15.87
CA TYR A 451 0.77 26.92 16.53
C TYR A 451 1.15 25.88 17.59
N GLU A 452 0.18 25.33 18.33
CA GLU A 452 0.46 24.28 19.31
C GLU A 452 0.97 23.00 18.67
N ILE A 453 0.45 22.62 17.50
CA ILE A 453 0.97 21.50 16.72
C ILE A 453 2.41 21.79 16.27
N PHE A 454 2.68 22.99 15.74
CA PHE A 454 4.05 23.37 15.34
C PHE A 454 5.05 23.34 16.49
N GLU A 455 4.62 23.68 17.70
CA GLU A 455 5.45 23.73 18.89
C GLU A 455 5.77 22.35 19.49
N LYS A 456 5.03 21.31 19.10
CA LYS A 456 5.32 19.91 19.50
C LYS A 456 6.55 19.33 18.79
N ASP A 457 6.94 19.88 17.63
CA ASP A 457 8.14 19.46 16.90
C ASP A 457 9.43 19.96 17.57
N LYS A 458 9.95 19.16 18.51
CA LYS A 458 11.20 19.46 19.21
C LYS A 458 12.41 19.50 18.28
N LYS A 459 12.48 18.59 17.29
CA LYS A 459 13.64 18.46 16.40
C LYS A 459 13.81 19.74 15.57
N LYS A 460 12.71 20.33 15.10
CA LYS A 460 12.73 21.61 14.39
C LYS A 460 13.44 22.69 15.21
N TYR A 461 12.97 22.96 16.44
CA TYR A 461 13.53 24.04 17.27
C TYR A 461 14.94 23.73 17.78
N GLU A 462 15.28 22.47 18.05
CA GLU A 462 16.66 22.05 18.37
C GLU A 462 17.62 22.39 17.23
N GLN A 463 17.21 22.16 15.98
CA GLN A 463 18.02 22.46 14.80
C GLN A 463 18.15 23.95 14.54
N TYR A 464 17.07 24.73 14.73
CA TYR A 464 17.15 26.19 14.69
C TYR A 464 18.09 26.74 15.77
N GLU A 465 17.95 26.30 17.02
CA GLU A 465 18.83 26.72 18.11
C GLU A 465 20.30 26.35 17.84
N LYS A 466 20.56 25.16 17.30
CA LYS A 466 21.90 24.73 16.90
C LYS A 466 22.47 25.63 15.79
N ALA A 467 21.70 25.94 14.76
CA ALA A 467 22.13 26.82 13.67
C ALA A 467 22.45 28.24 14.17
N ILE A 468 21.59 28.80 15.03
CA ILE A 468 21.79 30.12 15.64
C ILE A 468 23.03 30.11 16.56
N ASN A 469 23.25 29.05 17.32
CA ASN A 469 24.44 28.87 18.14
C ASN A 469 25.73 28.89 17.29
N MET A 470 25.75 28.12 16.20
CA MET A 470 26.90 28.07 15.29
C MET A 470 27.19 29.44 14.68
N TYR A 471 26.15 30.18 14.28
CA TYR A 471 26.29 31.56 13.82
C TYR A 471 27.01 32.44 14.85
N PHE A 472 26.58 32.41 16.11
CA PHE A 472 27.20 33.24 17.16
C PHE A 472 28.63 32.82 17.46
N GLU A 473 28.92 31.52 17.51
CA GLU A 473 30.30 31.03 17.69
C GLU A 473 31.23 31.54 16.58
N ASP A 474 30.80 31.43 15.32
CA ASP A 474 31.60 31.86 14.18
C ASP A 474 31.78 33.38 14.13
N GLU A 475 30.72 34.13 14.45
CA GLU A 475 30.76 35.60 14.47
C GLU A 475 31.62 36.13 15.63
N LEU A 476 31.59 35.49 16.81
CA LEU A 476 32.50 35.82 17.91
C LEU A 476 33.96 35.54 17.54
N ARG A 477 34.27 34.36 16.95
CA ARG A 477 35.63 34.05 16.45
C ARG A 477 36.09 35.03 15.38
N ARG A 478 35.20 35.44 14.47
CA ARG A 478 35.49 36.42 13.43
C ARG A 478 35.86 37.77 14.05
N ARG A 479 35.05 38.27 14.99
CA ARG A 479 35.35 39.50 15.74
C ARG A 479 36.67 39.39 16.50
N GLU A 480 36.98 38.27 17.13
CA GLU A 480 38.28 38.06 17.80
C GLU A 480 39.47 38.09 16.83
N ARG A 481 39.35 37.53 15.62
CA ARG A 481 40.41 37.59 14.61
C ARG A 481 40.65 39.01 14.09
N ASP A 482 39.57 39.74 13.78
CA ASP A 482 39.66 41.14 13.35
C ASP A 482 40.39 42.01 14.39
N LYS A 483 40.27 41.66 15.69
CA LYS A 483 41.03 42.28 16.79
C LYS A 483 42.53 42.11 16.67
N ILE A 484 42.95 40.88 16.41
CA ILE A 484 44.36 40.52 16.35
C ILE A 484 45.01 41.14 15.11
N GLU A 485 44.30 41.16 13.98
CA GLU A 485 44.84 41.73 12.73
C GLU A 485 44.93 43.26 12.78
N CYS A 486 43.96 43.95 13.38
CA CYS A 486 44.02 45.40 13.51
C CYS A 486 45.12 45.83 14.50
N GLY A 487 45.30 45.10 15.61
CA GLY A 487 46.35 45.39 16.60
C GLY A 487 47.78 45.15 16.10
N LYS A 488 47.98 44.31 15.08
CA LYS A 488 49.31 44.09 14.46
C LYS A 488 49.73 45.19 13.48
N LYS A 489 48.79 45.97 12.94
CA LYS A 489 49.12 47.08 12.02
C LYS A 489 49.66 48.31 12.74
N ASP A 490 49.39 48.47 14.02
CA ASP A 490 49.83 49.63 14.82
C ASP A 490 51.30 49.54 15.30
N ASP A 491 51.95 48.37 15.17
CA ASP A 491 53.34 48.15 15.60
C ASP A 491 54.39 48.39 14.49
N PHE A 492 53.99 48.72 13.26
CA PHE A 492 54.90 48.84 12.10
C PHE A 492 54.97 50.24 11.46
N SER A 493 54.62 51.31 12.18
CA SER A 493 54.79 52.69 11.67
C SER A 493 55.34 53.65 12.72
N ILE A 494 56.66 53.59 12.95
CA ILE A 494 57.45 54.74 13.42
C ILE A 494 58.83 54.71 12.73
N GLU A 495 59.02 55.50 11.67
CA GLU A 495 60.16 56.41 11.56
C GLU A 495 59.95 57.49 10.48
N CYS A 496 60.26 58.74 10.88
CA CYS A 496 60.56 60.00 10.14
C CYS A 496 59.52 60.55 9.13
N ASP A 497 59.18 61.85 9.09
CA ASP A 497 60.01 63.04 9.29
C ASP A 497 59.17 64.30 9.61
N ARG A 498 59.80 65.32 10.20
CA ARG A 498 59.21 66.59 10.64
C ARG A 498 58.97 67.54 9.46
N THR A 499 57.80 68.18 9.39
CA THR A 499 57.60 69.65 9.49
C THR A 499 56.21 70.11 8.99
N LYS A 500 55.67 71.14 9.68
CA LYS A 500 54.54 72.04 9.35
C LYS A 500 53.11 71.61 9.68
N THR A 501 52.65 72.16 10.82
CA THR A 501 51.37 72.85 11.05
C THR A 501 50.19 72.56 10.11
N GLU A 502 49.15 71.92 10.63
CA GLU A 502 47.81 72.52 10.81
C GLU A 502 46.87 71.52 11.51
N THR A 503 45.98 72.07 12.33
CA THR A 503 45.05 71.39 13.22
C THR A 503 43.98 70.60 12.45
N PHE A 504 43.88 69.30 12.72
CA PHE A 504 42.65 68.52 12.52
C PHE A 504 42.47 67.53 13.68
N ASP A 505 41.49 67.83 14.52
CA ASP A 505 40.93 66.91 15.50
C ASP A 505 40.27 65.73 14.76
N ASN A 506 40.82 64.53 14.93
CA ASN A 506 40.08 63.27 14.84
C ASN A 506 40.95 62.11 15.36
N LYS A 507 41.10 62.05 16.69
CA LYS A 507 41.43 60.80 17.40
C LYS A 507 40.19 60.42 18.20
N ASN A 508 39.38 59.50 17.68
CA ASN A 508 38.57 58.52 18.44
C ASN A 508 37.52 57.86 17.53
N ASP A 509 37.88 56.82 16.77
CA ASP A 509 36.84 55.94 16.17
C ASP A 509 37.19 54.44 16.14
N TYR A 510 38.39 54.02 16.53
CA TYR A 510 38.84 52.63 16.34
C TYR A 510 38.60 51.68 17.53
N THR A 511 38.12 52.17 18.68
CA THR A 511 37.84 51.33 19.87
C THR A 511 36.40 50.76 19.93
N SER A 512 35.54 51.08 18.96
CA SER A 512 34.07 50.84 19.04
C SER A 512 33.57 49.46 18.57
N SER A 513 34.33 48.73 17.74
CA SER A 513 33.85 47.49 17.06
C SER A 513 33.55 46.30 18.00
N TYR A 514 34.28 46.17 19.12
CA TYR A 514 34.23 44.93 19.94
C TYR A 514 33.08 44.85 20.92
N ASN A 515 32.44 45.98 21.22
CA ASN A 515 31.35 46.06 22.18
C ASN A 515 30.00 46.28 21.49
N GLN A 516 29.96 45.99 20.18
CA GLN A 516 28.82 46.24 19.31
C GLN A 516 27.69 45.26 19.62
N GLU A 517 26.56 45.85 20.00
CA GLU A 517 25.29 45.17 20.23
C GLU A 517 24.88 44.33 19.01
N PHE A 518 24.51 43.07 19.25
CA PHE A 518 23.91 42.22 18.22
C PHE A 518 22.46 42.62 17.99
N VAL A 519 22.09 42.84 16.73
CA VAL A 519 20.71 43.11 16.34
C VAL A 519 20.18 41.88 15.59
N ILE A 520 19.14 41.23 16.14
CA ILE A 520 18.56 40.02 15.56
C ILE A 520 17.10 40.28 15.19
N PHE A 521 16.68 39.92 13.99
CA PHE A 521 15.28 39.94 13.58
C PHE A 521 14.76 38.51 13.52
N VAL A 522 13.71 38.21 14.28
CA VAL A 522 12.94 36.97 14.16
C VAL A 522 11.66 37.32 13.41
N VAL A 523 11.58 36.97 12.13
CA VAL A 523 10.47 37.34 11.24
C VAL A 523 9.50 36.17 11.07
N GLY A 524 8.20 36.43 11.24
CA GLY A 524 7.22 35.37 11.43
C GLY A 524 7.40 34.70 12.79
N ALA A 525 7.46 35.51 13.86
CA ALA A 525 7.84 35.03 15.18
C ALA A 525 6.85 34.02 15.81
N GLY A 526 5.61 33.93 15.30
CA GLY A 526 4.57 33.10 15.87
C GLY A 526 4.42 33.38 17.36
N ARG A 527 4.15 32.36 18.19
CA ARG A 527 4.03 32.54 19.65
C ARG A 527 5.38 32.66 20.38
N GLY A 528 6.48 32.77 19.63
CA GLY A 528 7.82 33.03 20.15
C GLY A 528 8.81 31.87 20.33
N PRO A 529 8.60 30.63 19.82
CA PRO A 529 9.57 29.56 20.07
C PRO A 529 10.96 29.85 19.45
N LEU A 530 11.03 30.44 18.25
CA LEU A 530 12.33 30.85 17.65
C LEU A 530 12.99 32.02 18.39
N VAL A 531 12.20 32.88 19.03
CA VAL A 531 12.74 33.92 19.92
C VAL A 531 13.40 33.27 21.13
N ASP A 532 12.78 32.24 21.71
CA ASP A 532 13.37 31.48 22.81
C ASP A 532 14.65 30.74 22.38
N CYS A 533 14.67 30.09 21.21
CA CYS A 533 15.87 29.48 20.63
C CYS A 533 17.01 30.50 20.48
N THR A 534 16.68 31.70 20.02
CA THR A 534 17.65 32.79 19.86
C THR A 534 18.23 33.23 21.20
N ILE A 535 17.38 33.40 22.23
CA ILE A 535 17.81 33.75 23.59
C ILE A 535 18.69 32.65 24.19
N ASN A 536 18.30 31.38 24.06
CA ASN A 536 19.12 30.23 24.51
C ASN A 536 20.52 30.27 23.89
N ALA A 537 20.59 30.53 22.59
CA ALA A 537 21.85 30.57 21.88
C ALA A 537 22.76 31.74 22.33
N LEU A 538 22.16 32.91 22.57
CA LEU A 538 22.86 34.08 23.13
C LEU A 538 23.37 33.79 24.56
N GLU A 539 22.54 33.18 25.40
CA GLU A 539 22.89 32.80 26.79
C GLU A 539 24.05 31.79 26.81
N LYS A 540 23.98 30.75 25.96
CA LYS A 540 25.03 29.73 25.81
C LYS A 540 26.38 30.34 25.40
N ASN A 541 26.34 31.31 24.49
CA ASN A 541 27.53 32.05 24.03
C ASN A 541 27.91 33.23 24.94
N LYS A 542 27.24 33.40 26.09
CA LYS A 542 27.49 34.46 27.08
C LYS A 542 27.40 35.88 26.50
N ILE A 543 26.57 36.08 25.48
CA ILE A 543 26.36 37.38 24.82
C ILE A 543 25.35 38.19 25.63
N LYS A 544 25.80 39.34 26.16
CA LYS A 544 24.97 40.22 27.02
C LYS A 544 24.39 41.45 26.32
N LYS A 545 25.02 41.89 25.23
CA LYS A 545 24.62 43.08 24.47
C LYS A 545 23.93 42.66 23.18
N TYR A 546 22.62 42.63 23.21
CA TYR A 546 21.80 42.27 22.06
C TYR A 546 20.42 42.93 22.13
N GLU A 547 19.79 43.01 20.97
CA GLU A 547 18.42 43.43 20.79
C GLU A 547 17.74 42.49 19.79
N ILE A 548 16.59 41.93 20.15
CA ILE A 548 15.80 41.03 19.28
C ILE A 548 14.54 41.76 18.85
N TYR A 549 14.23 41.77 17.55
CA TYR A 549 12.96 42.23 17.00
C TYR A 549 12.13 41.01 16.63
N ALA A 550 11.07 40.75 17.41
CA ALA A 550 10.09 39.69 17.12
C ALA A 550 8.98 40.29 16.24
N ILE A 551 9.05 40.02 14.94
CA ILE A 551 8.17 40.59 13.92
C ILE A 551 7.10 39.56 13.55
N GLU A 552 5.84 39.96 13.68
CA GLU A 552 4.69 39.12 13.41
C GLU A 552 3.54 39.99 12.88
N LYS A 553 2.75 39.48 11.94
CA LYS A 553 1.59 40.20 11.37
C LYS A 553 0.26 39.80 12.00
N ASN A 554 0.19 38.61 12.58
CA ASN A 554 -1.06 38.09 13.13
C ASN A 554 -1.40 38.79 14.45
N ASP A 555 -2.38 39.68 14.44
CA ASP A 555 -2.83 40.47 15.59
C ASP A 555 -3.12 39.61 16.84
N ASN A 556 -3.66 38.41 16.65
CA ASN A 556 -3.99 37.50 17.76
C ASN A 556 -2.72 37.03 18.48
N VAL A 557 -1.65 36.78 17.72
CA VAL A 557 -0.36 36.30 18.25
C VAL A 557 0.42 37.43 18.91
N ILE A 558 0.26 38.67 18.43
CA ILE A 558 0.90 39.85 19.01
C ILE A 558 0.54 40.03 20.49
N VAL A 559 -0.69 39.70 20.90
CA VAL A 559 -1.10 39.72 22.30
C VAL A 559 -0.22 38.79 23.15
N ILE A 560 0.05 37.58 22.63
CA ILE A 560 0.88 36.58 23.30
C ILE A 560 2.34 37.07 23.38
N LEU A 561 2.90 37.55 22.27
CA LEU A 561 4.27 38.06 22.23
C LEU A 561 4.47 39.25 23.18
N LYS A 562 3.52 40.19 23.24
CA LYS A 562 3.56 41.31 24.19
C LYS A 562 3.56 40.83 25.65
N ASN A 563 2.71 39.85 25.99
CA ASN A 563 2.70 39.26 27.33
C ASN A 563 4.01 38.55 27.67
N ARG A 564 4.66 37.91 26.69
CA ARG A 564 5.99 37.29 26.87
C ARG A 564 7.08 38.36 27.07
N ALA A 565 7.03 39.46 26.34
CA ALA A 565 7.99 40.56 26.45
C ALA A 565 8.01 41.25 27.83
N LEU A 566 6.93 41.15 28.61
CA LEU A 566 6.89 41.63 30.01
C LEU A 566 7.73 40.77 30.96
N LYS A 567 8.07 39.53 30.59
CA LYS A 567 8.86 38.63 31.43
C LYS A 567 10.33 39.00 31.39
N ALA A 568 11.03 38.89 32.52
CA ALA A 568 12.44 39.27 32.66
C ALA A 568 13.37 38.61 31.61
N ARG A 569 13.06 37.37 31.20
CA ARG A 569 13.80 36.64 30.16
C ARG A 569 13.79 37.34 28.81
N TRP A 570 12.73 38.07 28.48
CA TRP A 570 12.52 38.73 27.19
C TRP A 570 12.77 40.26 27.25
N LYS A 571 13.47 40.75 28.28
CA LYS A 571 13.70 42.20 28.50
C LYS A 571 14.33 42.95 27.30
N ASN A 572 15.08 42.24 26.45
CA ASN A 572 15.75 42.79 25.26
C ASN A 572 15.00 42.47 23.95
N VAL A 573 13.75 41.99 24.03
CA VAL A 573 12.91 41.65 22.89
C VAL A 573 11.90 42.77 22.63
N LYS A 574 11.90 43.29 21.41
CA LYS A 574 10.93 44.26 20.89
C LYS A 574 9.94 43.54 19.97
N VAL A 575 8.67 43.53 20.37
CA VAL A 575 7.58 42.97 19.56
C VAL A 575 7.12 44.01 18.54
N VAL A 576 7.11 43.64 17.26
CA VAL A 576 6.69 44.50 16.15
C VAL A 576 5.50 43.86 15.47
N ASN A 577 4.33 44.52 15.55
CA ASN A 577 3.14 44.13 14.81
C ASN A 577 3.20 44.71 13.40
N SER A 578 3.63 43.93 12.43
CA SER A 578 3.77 44.36 11.05
C SER A 578 3.98 43.18 10.12
N ASP A 579 3.48 43.30 8.90
CA ASP A 579 3.99 42.51 7.79
C ASP A 579 5.47 42.84 7.57
N MET A 580 6.31 41.80 7.52
CA MET A 580 7.76 41.98 7.41
C MET A 580 8.19 42.76 6.16
N ARG A 581 7.38 42.71 5.08
CA ARG A 581 7.62 43.42 3.82
C ARG A 581 7.32 44.92 3.90
N GLN A 582 6.64 45.36 4.95
CA GLN A 582 6.24 46.75 5.17
C GLN A 582 6.89 47.37 6.42
N LEU A 583 7.98 46.74 6.90
CA LEU A 583 8.68 47.20 8.10
C LEU A 583 9.19 48.63 7.94
N LYS A 584 9.22 49.33 9.09
CA LYS A 584 9.76 50.69 9.21
C LYS A 584 10.74 50.76 10.37
N ILE A 585 11.76 49.91 10.32
CA ILE A 585 12.84 49.85 11.32
C ILE A 585 14.06 50.59 10.77
N LYS A 586 14.80 51.35 11.59
CA LYS A 586 16.02 52.06 11.14
C LYS A 586 17.30 51.22 11.28
N LYS A 587 17.29 50.21 12.15
CA LYS A 587 18.45 49.35 12.41
C LYS A 587 18.57 48.26 11.34
N LYS A 588 19.81 47.85 11.07
CA LYS A 588 20.13 46.65 10.29
C LYS A 588 20.45 45.47 11.21
N ALA A 589 20.04 44.27 10.81
CA ALA A 589 20.22 43.03 11.55
C ALA A 589 21.57 42.37 11.21
N ASP A 590 22.24 41.86 12.24
CA ASP A 590 23.34 40.90 12.11
C ASP A 590 22.80 39.52 11.69
N LEU A 591 21.64 39.15 12.24
CA LEU A 591 20.99 37.86 12.01
C LEU A 591 19.50 38.05 11.72
N ILE A 592 19.00 37.44 10.66
CA ILE A 592 17.57 37.22 10.42
C ILE A 592 17.27 35.75 10.63
N VAL A 593 16.23 35.44 11.40
CA VAL A 593 15.73 34.07 11.64
C VAL A 593 14.27 34.01 11.24
N SER A 594 13.89 33.00 10.46
CA SER A 594 12.52 32.79 10.01
C SER A 594 12.20 31.30 9.89
N GLU A 595 10.93 30.94 10.05
CA GLU A 595 10.40 29.61 9.71
C GLU A 595 9.07 29.84 9.01
N LEU A 596 9.13 29.87 7.68
CA LEU A 596 8.04 30.25 6.77
C LEU A 596 7.90 29.21 5.64
N LEU A 597 8.43 27.99 5.86
CA LEU A 597 8.55 26.97 4.82
C LEU A 597 7.28 26.11 4.78
N GLY A 598 6.72 25.93 3.60
CA GLY A 598 5.69 24.92 3.36
C GLY A 598 6.30 23.55 3.05
N SER A 599 5.44 22.54 2.89
CA SER A 599 5.86 21.16 2.52
C SER A 599 6.63 21.10 1.19
N PHE A 600 6.37 22.03 0.28
CA PHE A 600 7.07 22.17 -1.00
C PHE A 600 8.08 23.33 -0.99
N GLY A 601 8.55 23.73 0.19
CA GLY A 601 9.52 24.80 0.39
C GLY A 601 8.88 26.19 0.25
N ASP A 602 8.75 26.67 -0.98
CA ASP A 602 8.32 28.04 -1.32
C ASP A 602 6.81 28.25 -1.43
N ASN A 603 6.01 27.19 -1.30
CA ASN A 603 4.54 27.24 -1.44
C ASN A 603 3.82 28.03 -0.32
N GLU A 604 4.53 28.52 0.69
CA GLU A 604 4.07 29.49 1.71
C GLU A 604 4.64 30.91 1.52
N LEU A 605 5.23 31.18 0.35
CA LEU A 605 5.77 32.48 -0.07
C LEU A 605 6.93 32.99 0.79
N PHE A 606 7.76 32.07 1.30
CA PHE A 606 8.97 32.44 2.05
C PHE A 606 9.94 33.33 1.24
N PRO A 607 10.15 33.13 -0.08
CA PRO A 607 11.04 33.99 -0.87
C PRO A 607 10.56 35.44 -0.89
N GLU A 608 9.29 35.69 -1.23
CA GLU A 608 8.71 37.04 -1.27
C GLU A 608 8.71 37.72 0.10
N CYS A 609 8.54 36.94 1.17
CA CYS A 609 8.65 37.43 2.54
C CYS A 609 10.08 37.88 2.88
N LEU A 610 11.07 37.04 2.58
CA LEU A 610 12.47 37.32 2.91
C LEU A 610 13.09 38.41 2.03
N ASP A 611 12.72 38.48 0.75
CA ASP A 611 13.11 39.58 -0.14
C ASP A 611 12.67 40.94 0.42
N GLY A 612 11.48 40.98 1.04
CA GLY A 612 10.96 42.17 1.73
C GLY A 612 11.80 42.64 2.91
N VAL A 613 12.61 41.77 3.53
CA VAL A 613 13.46 42.11 4.68
C VAL A 613 14.96 42.03 4.41
N GLN A 614 15.38 41.53 3.25
CA GLN A 614 16.79 41.34 2.91
C GLN A 614 17.62 42.63 3.03
N HIS A 615 17.02 43.77 2.69
CA HIS A 615 17.69 45.08 2.76
C HIS A 615 18.02 45.52 4.22
N TYR A 616 17.35 44.94 5.22
CA TYR A 616 17.68 45.12 6.64
C TYR A 616 18.89 44.31 7.08
N LEU A 617 19.34 43.32 6.31
CA LEU A 617 20.53 42.56 6.66
C LEU A 617 21.79 43.42 6.49
N LYS A 618 22.72 43.35 7.45
CA LYS A 618 24.05 43.94 7.30
C LYS A 618 24.80 43.25 6.15
N LYS A 619 25.84 43.90 5.60
CA LYS A 619 26.64 43.36 4.47
C LYS A 619 27.23 41.98 4.79
N ASN A 620 27.58 41.74 6.05
CA ASN A 620 28.11 40.50 6.60
C ASN A 620 27.08 39.76 7.48
N GLY A 621 25.82 40.16 7.46
CA GLY A 621 24.76 39.48 8.19
C GLY A 621 24.35 38.18 7.53
N ILE A 622 23.71 37.29 8.30
CA ILE A 622 23.25 35.99 7.85
C ILE A 622 21.73 35.87 8.02
N SER A 623 21.09 35.16 7.08
CA SER A 623 19.71 34.70 7.21
C SER A 623 19.69 33.21 7.51
N ILE A 624 18.82 32.79 8.44
CA ILE A 624 18.53 31.39 8.76
C ILE A 624 17.02 31.17 8.53
N PRO A 625 16.61 30.26 7.62
CA PRO A 625 17.45 29.41 6.76
C PRO A 625 18.21 30.22 5.71
N LYS A 626 19.33 29.66 5.24
CA LYS A 626 20.15 30.22 4.16
C LYS A 626 19.67 29.81 2.78
N ASN A 627 19.11 28.60 2.67
CA ASN A 627 18.64 28.01 1.42
C ASN A 627 17.50 27.01 1.72
N CYS A 628 16.62 26.81 0.75
CA CYS A 628 15.61 25.77 0.71
C CYS A 628 15.62 25.14 -0.70
N VAL A 629 15.46 23.83 -0.81
CA VAL A 629 15.41 23.11 -2.09
C VAL A 629 14.22 22.17 -2.06
N SER A 630 13.32 22.34 -3.03
CA SER A 630 12.15 21.48 -3.20
C SER A 630 12.52 20.23 -3.99
N TYR A 631 11.92 19.09 -3.65
CA TYR A 631 12.12 17.81 -4.31
C TYR A 631 10.79 17.29 -4.84
N LEU A 632 10.84 16.59 -5.96
CA LEU A 632 9.71 15.89 -6.56
C LEU A 632 10.11 14.43 -6.78
N GLU A 633 9.20 13.52 -6.45
CA GLU A 633 9.33 12.10 -6.74
C GLU A 633 8.03 11.63 -7.41
N PRO A 634 8.09 11.00 -8.59
CA PRO A 634 6.90 10.44 -9.21
C PRO A 634 6.39 9.27 -8.35
N ILE A 635 5.12 9.33 -7.96
CA ILE A 635 4.45 8.27 -7.21
C ILE A 635 3.35 7.63 -8.05
N SER A 636 3.01 6.38 -7.73
CA SER A 636 1.84 5.69 -8.26
C SER A 636 0.93 5.34 -7.09
N CYS A 637 -0.28 5.86 -7.06
CA CYS A 637 -1.30 5.54 -6.06
C CYS A 637 -2.69 5.74 -6.67
N SER A 638 -3.37 4.63 -7.01
CA SER A 638 -4.69 4.70 -7.63
C SER A 638 -5.78 5.14 -6.66
N GLY A 639 -5.56 4.99 -5.35
CA GLY A 639 -6.48 5.47 -4.32
C GLY A 639 -6.47 6.98 -4.10
N ILE A 640 -5.36 7.65 -4.42
CA ILE A 640 -5.22 9.12 -4.31
C ILE A 640 -5.69 9.81 -5.61
N HIS A 641 -5.44 9.18 -6.76
CA HIS A 641 -5.88 9.66 -8.07
C HIS A 641 -7.40 9.53 -8.22
#